data_AF-A0AAE0I721-F1
#
_entry.id   AF-A0AAE0I721-F1
#
_cell.length_a   1.000
_cell.length_b   1.000
_cell.length_c   1.000
_cell.angle_alpha   90.00
_cell.angle_beta   90.00
_cell.angle_gamma   90.00
#
_symmetry.space_group_name_H-M   'P 1'
#
loop_
_entity.id
_entity.type
_entity.pdbx_description
1 polymer ?
#
loop_
_entity_poly.entity_id
_entity_poly.type
_entity_poly.pdbx_seq_one_letter_code
_entity_poly.pdbx_strand_id
1 'polypeptide(L)'
;MAFSPAFSARQLTRVSGRNCIAAPITTNQQVLGDVTNNPRQALQFTRVFGRQTVATQVSRFSSPHSQHQPSLAFDPRSTTHRRPQNFKFSYKDLAFRQASSSATMPSPSTAPEMCMHTSGALNPVWVHKQPYSSFPQFPALDHDIETEVCIIGAGIAGISTTYELVKRGKMVVMIDARDVLAGETGRTSGHLTNDLDDGYLEIAKKHGEKGAKIAAQSHAWARDHIGEIAKELGIDCEYRRLPAYNVSQYHVGDEKHDQELKELKEEAEYQAKLGIETRFDPNLTVKGWTGAVNQRGGLVAENQATFHPTKYLSGLLAWLKQQPNFQCYTRTRAISVAAKGISLLGLGEKSALIETEGGNTIKAEHAVEATCVPLQKLSVITQLSFYRSYCIAVRVPRNSVEDCLLYDDAEAYKYTRLTACGDEHDYLVVGGCDHKVGQQSSPTTSPFAELETWTRERFPQATTVDYTWSGQIFEPADFMAFIGKNQGCERIYIVTGDSGDGLTHGVLAGRLIADEIDGVENPWAALYSPKRLGSIVQSLPSMVANDLQVNLQYKRLLQSDITDIEDLKPGCGGVLNPALSKPVAVYKDENGKVHKYSAFCPHLKGVVCWNEAEKSFDCPVHGSRFSKEGVCIIGPAKAGLAPADEAGKAQQEAAVEA
;
A
#
# COMPACT_ATOMS: atom_id res chain seq x y z
N MET A 1 -7.18 -32.84 -20.15
CA MET A 1 -8.34 -32.18 -19.50
C MET A 1 -8.25 -32.42 -18.01
N ALA A 2 -7.90 -31.39 -17.25
CA ALA A 2 -8.01 -31.34 -15.80
C ALA A 2 -8.01 -29.85 -15.45
N PHE A 3 -9.18 -29.29 -15.11
CA PHE A 3 -9.29 -27.89 -14.70
C PHE A 3 -9.03 -27.78 -13.20
N SER A 4 -8.19 -26.83 -12.82
CA SER A 4 -8.03 -26.39 -11.43
C SER A 4 -8.69 -25.02 -11.29
N PRO A 5 -9.72 -24.85 -10.43
CA PRO A 5 -10.37 -23.56 -10.25
C PRO A 5 -9.61 -22.71 -9.22
N ALA A 6 -8.95 -21.65 -9.69
CA ALA A 6 -8.53 -20.56 -8.82
C ALA A 6 -9.74 -19.67 -8.52
N PHE A 7 -10.17 -19.61 -7.25
CA PHE A 7 -11.23 -18.69 -6.82
C PHE A 7 -10.60 -17.35 -6.38
N SER A 8 -10.77 -16.32 -7.20
CA SER A 8 -10.53 -14.92 -6.81
C SER A 8 -11.81 -14.33 -6.20
N ALA A 9 -11.68 -13.58 -5.11
CA ALA A 9 -12.80 -13.18 -4.25
C ALA A 9 -13.60 -11.95 -4.71
N ARG A 10 -13.52 -11.55 -5.99
CA ARG A 10 -14.27 -10.40 -6.56
C ARG A 10 -15.59 -10.76 -7.28
N GLN A 11 -16.01 -12.04 -7.33
CA GLN A 11 -17.31 -12.43 -7.90
C GLN A 11 -18.20 -13.25 -6.95
N LEU A 12 -18.90 -12.57 -6.04
CA LEU A 12 -20.07 -13.14 -5.34
C LEU A 12 -21.16 -12.09 -5.09
N THR A 13 -21.95 -11.77 -6.12
CA THR A 13 -23.41 -11.52 -5.97
C THR A 13 -24.09 -11.48 -7.34
N ARG A 14 -25.04 -12.39 -7.58
CA ARG A 14 -26.31 -12.24 -8.36
C ARG A 14 -26.76 -13.61 -8.89
N VAL A 15 -27.62 -14.28 -8.12
CA VAL A 15 -28.58 -15.25 -8.66
C VAL A 15 -29.97 -14.73 -8.30
N SER A 16 -30.86 -14.74 -9.28
CA SER A 16 -32.21 -14.14 -9.19
C SER A 16 -33.09 -14.81 -8.15
N GLY A 17 -33.81 -14.02 -7.35
CA GLY A 17 -34.66 -14.54 -6.28
C GLY A 17 -35.98 -15.15 -6.74
N ARG A 18 -36.54 -16.03 -5.90
CA ARG A 18 -37.97 -16.30 -5.78
C ARG A 18 -38.35 -16.51 -4.30
N ASN A 19 -39.54 -16.03 -3.97
CA ASN A 19 -40.19 -15.97 -2.65
C ASN A 19 -39.94 -17.16 -1.70
N CYS A 20 -39.80 -16.87 -0.40
CA CYS A 20 -40.66 -17.48 0.64
C CYS A 20 -40.60 -16.76 2.00
N ILE A 21 -41.75 -16.22 2.41
CA ILE A 21 -42.37 -16.08 3.75
C ILE A 21 -41.48 -16.11 5.02
N ALA A 22 -41.70 -15.12 5.88
CA ALA A 22 -40.98 -14.89 7.14
C ALA A 22 -41.48 -15.71 8.35
N ALA A 23 -40.57 -15.91 9.33
CA ALA A 23 -40.89 -16.10 10.75
C ALA A 23 -39.70 -15.59 11.60
N PRO A 24 -39.92 -14.91 12.76
CA PRO A 24 -38.84 -14.32 13.55
C PRO A 24 -38.27 -15.29 14.58
N ILE A 25 -36.96 -15.20 14.84
CA ILE A 25 -36.33 -15.77 16.04
C ILE A 25 -35.65 -14.64 16.81
N THR A 26 -36.15 -14.39 18.02
CA THR A 26 -35.58 -13.48 19.01
C THR A 26 -34.34 -14.08 19.65
N THR A 27 -33.24 -13.33 19.75
CA THR A 27 -32.09 -13.66 20.60
C THR A 27 -31.86 -12.56 21.64
N ASN A 28 -31.92 -12.94 22.92
CA ASN A 28 -31.66 -12.05 24.05
C ASN A 28 -30.19 -11.62 24.09
N GLN A 29 -29.96 -10.35 24.42
CA GLN A 29 -28.68 -9.90 24.95
C GLN A 29 -28.51 -10.42 26.39
N GLN A 30 -27.34 -10.96 26.73
CA GLN A 30 -26.84 -10.89 28.11
C GLN A 30 -25.31 -11.00 28.21
N VAL A 31 -24.68 -9.87 28.54
CA VAL A 31 -23.57 -9.67 29.49
C VAL A 31 -22.48 -10.75 29.61
N LEU A 32 -21.29 -10.40 29.10
CA LEU A 32 -19.95 -10.72 29.64
C LEU A 32 -19.07 -9.48 29.38
N GLY A 33 -18.24 -8.95 30.28
CA GLY A 33 -17.79 -9.45 31.59
C GLY A 33 -16.27 -9.53 31.61
N ASP A 34 -15.60 -8.51 32.17
CA ASP A 34 -14.13 -8.39 32.19
C ASP A 34 -13.42 -9.61 32.77
N VAL A 35 -12.34 -10.07 32.12
CA VAL A 35 -11.36 -10.98 32.72
C VAL A 35 -9.93 -10.58 32.31
N THR A 36 -9.13 -10.23 33.32
CA THR A 36 -7.72 -9.84 33.19
C THR A 36 -6.76 -11.04 33.22
N ASN A 37 -5.68 -10.95 32.43
CA ASN A 37 -4.41 -11.70 32.49
C ASN A 37 -4.19 -12.78 33.57
N ASN A 38 -3.99 -14.04 33.15
CA ASN A 38 -3.00 -14.94 33.78
C ASN A 38 -2.53 -16.05 32.80
N PRO A 39 -1.23 -16.14 32.42
CA PRO A 39 -0.76 -17.03 31.37
C PRO A 39 -0.39 -18.43 31.90
N ARG A 40 -1.39 -19.33 32.10
CA ARG A 40 -1.13 -20.76 32.38
C ARG A 40 -2.35 -21.69 32.15
N GLN A 41 -2.76 -21.89 30.90
CA GLN A 41 -3.52 -23.08 30.46
C GLN A 41 -3.63 -23.15 28.93
N ALA A 42 -2.66 -23.82 28.29
CA ALA A 42 -2.69 -24.09 26.85
C ALA A 42 -2.07 -25.46 26.58
N LEU A 43 -2.74 -26.53 27.06
CA LEU A 43 -2.40 -27.92 26.76
C LEU A 43 -3.52 -28.86 27.26
N GLN A 44 -4.59 -29.00 26.48
CA GLN A 44 -5.49 -30.18 26.42
C GLN A 44 -6.64 -29.89 25.46
N PHE A 45 -6.66 -30.54 24.30
CA PHE A 45 -7.87 -31.10 23.67
C PHE A 45 -7.43 -31.98 22.49
N THR A 46 -7.48 -33.30 22.67
CA THR A 46 -7.22 -34.29 21.62
C THR A 46 -8.13 -35.48 21.86
N ARG A 47 -8.85 -35.94 20.81
CA ARG A 47 -9.96 -36.94 20.84
C ARG A 47 -11.24 -36.33 21.45
N VAL A 48 -12.46 -36.62 20.97
CA VAL A 48 -13.05 -37.80 20.31
C VAL A 48 -13.90 -37.32 19.11
N PHE A 49 -13.92 -37.94 17.92
CA PHE A 49 -14.74 -39.07 17.40
C PHE A 49 -14.16 -39.40 15.99
N GLY A 50 -14.44 -40.49 15.28
CA GLY A 50 -15.31 -41.66 15.44
C GLY A 50 -15.39 -42.35 14.06
N ARG A 51 -15.22 -43.69 13.97
CA ARG A 51 -15.08 -44.40 12.67
C ARG A 51 -16.39 -44.43 11.86
N GLN A 52 -16.29 -44.24 10.53
CA GLN A 52 -17.07 -45.02 9.56
C GLN A 52 -16.21 -45.40 8.34
N THR A 53 -16.41 -46.62 7.86
CA THR A 53 -15.72 -47.24 6.71
C THR A 53 -16.71 -47.55 5.59
N VAL A 54 -16.39 -47.18 4.35
CA VAL A 54 -16.84 -47.89 3.14
C VAL A 54 -15.66 -47.96 2.16
N ALA A 55 -15.54 -49.09 1.46
CA ALA A 55 -14.41 -49.41 0.58
C ALA A 55 -14.66 -49.02 -0.88
N THR A 56 -13.61 -48.99 -1.70
CA THR A 56 -13.74 -49.19 -3.15
C THR A 56 -12.47 -49.86 -3.72
N GLN A 57 -12.64 -50.72 -4.73
CA GLN A 57 -11.61 -51.65 -5.20
C GLN A 57 -10.62 -51.04 -6.20
N VAL A 58 -9.45 -51.69 -6.29
CA VAL A 58 -8.42 -51.48 -7.31
C VAL A 58 -8.70 -52.37 -8.53
N SER A 59 -8.48 -51.87 -9.74
CA SER A 59 -8.12 -52.71 -10.89
C SER A 59 -7.05 -52.04 -11.76
N ARG A 60 -6.13 -52.86 -12.29
CA ARG A 60 -5.05 -52.49 -13.22
C ARG A 60 -5.43 -52.90 -14.65
N PHE A 61 -4.69 -52.42 -15.65
CA PHE A 61 -4.19 -53.08 -16.89
C PHE A 61 -3.90 -51.96 -17.92
N SER A 62 -2.65 -51.64 -18.25
CA SER A 62 -1.74 -52.30 -19.21
C SER A 62 -2.06 -52.01 -20.69
N SER A 63 -1.13 -51.34 -21.38
CA SER A 63 -1.14 -51.12 -22.85
C SER A 63 -0.17 -52.05 -23.58
N PRO A 64 -0.34 -52.22 -24.91
CA PRO A 64 0.79 -52.54 -25.79
C PRO A 64 0.92 -51.59 -27.02
N HIS A 65 2.12 -51.57 -27.61
CA HIS A 65 2.47 -50.88 -28.87
C HIS A 65 2.01 -51.65 -30.12
N SER A 66 1.90 -50.97 -31.28
CA SER A 66 2.86 -51.11 -32.40
C SER A 66 2.51 -50.26 -33.64
N GLN A 67 3.42 -50.22 -34.62
CA GLN A 67 3.46 -49.33 -35.79
C GLN A 67 2.68 -49.86 -37.01
N HIS A 68 2.40 -49.00 -38.02
CA HIS A 68 2.89 -49.20 -39.41
C HIS A 68 2.61 -48.01 -40.37
N GLN A 69 3.58 -47.76 -41.25
CA GLN A 69 3.52 -47.01 -42.54
C GLN A 69 3.16 -48.00 -43.69
N PRO A 70 2.93 -47.62 -44.98
CA PRO A 70 3.62 -46.60 -45.82
C PRO A 70 2.59 -45.68 -46.58
N SER A 71 2.76 -45.05 -47.76
CA SER A 71 3.76 -45.14 -48.86
C SER A 71 3.92 -43.81 -49.67
N LEU A 72 4.15 -43.89 -51.00
CA LEU A 72 4.52 -42.83 -51.95
C LEU A 72 3.79 -43.01 -53.29
N ALA A 73 3.59 -41.92 -54.05
CA ALA A 73 3.58 -41.91 -55.52
C ALA A 73 3.87 -40.49 -56.07
N PHE A 74 4.60 -40.39 -57.19
CA PHE A 74 5.02 -39.13 -57.83
C PHE A 74 5.21 -39.38 -59.34
N ASP A 75 4.55 -38.61 -60.22
CA ASP A 75 5.06 -38.22 -61.56
C ASP A 75 4.15 -37.10 -62.17
N PRO A 76 4.60 -36.29 -63.16
CA PRO A 76 4.09 -34.93 -63.35
C PRO A 76 3.36 -34.65 -64.67
N ARG A 77 2.78 -33.43 -64.79
CA ARG A 77 2.87 -32.59 -66.00
C ARG A 77 2.41 -31.15 -65.73
N SER A 78 2.88 -30.24 -66.59
CA SER A 78 2.77 -28.78 -66.47
C SER A 78 1.39 -28.19 -66.75
N THR A 79 1.03 -27.10 -66.06
CA THR A 79 0.83 -25.78 -66.71
C THR A 79 0.69 -24.64 -65.68
N THR A 80 0.84 -23.40 -66.16
CA THR A 80 1.03 -22.17 -65.39
C THR A 80 -0.27 -21.59 -64.81
N HIS A 81 -0.23 -21.09 -63.56
CA HIS A 81 -0.74 -19.75 -63.18
C HIS A 81 -0.32 -19.38 -61.74
N ARG A 82 0.13 -18.14 -61.51
CA ARG A 82 0.48 -17.62 -60.17
C ARG A 82 -0.76 -17.05 -59.45
N ARG A 83 -1.00 -17.49 -58.21
CA ARG A 83 -1.77 -16.80 -57.16
C ARG A 83 -1.13 -17.07 -55.79
N PRO A 84 -1.35 -16.22 -54.76
CA PRO A 84 -0.47 -16.15 -53.60
C PRO A 84 -0.67 -17.31 -52.61
N GLN A 85 0.41 -17.70 -51.91
CA GLN A 85 0.36 -18.70 -50.85
C GLN A 85 0.25 -18.06 -49.47
N ASN A 86 -0.67 -18.59 -48.67
CA ASN A 86 -0.74 -18.35 -47.22
C ASN A 86 0.52 -18.91 -46.55
N PHE A 87 1.23 -18.07 -45.78
CA PHE A 87 2.25 -18.56 -44.85
C PHE A 87 1.66 -18.73 -43.45
N LYS A 88 1.73 -19.96 -42.93
CA LYS A 88 1.55 -20.23 -41.50
C LYS A 88 2.75 -19.68 -40.76
N PHE A 89 2.55 -18.73 -39.85
CA PHE A 89 3.63 -18.24 -39.00
C PHE A 89 4.04 -19.29 -37.97
N SER A 90 5.34 -19.56 -37.90
CA SER A 90 5.98 -20.37 -36.86
C SER A 90 6.56 -19.44 -35.79
N TYR A 91 6.15 -19.64 -34.53
CA TYR A 91 6.59 -18.85 -33.37
C TYR A 91 8.04 -19.17 -32.96
N LYS A 92 9.04 -18.86 -33.80
CA LYS A 92 10.47 -19.03 -33.44
C LYS A 92 11.45 -17.92 -33.82
N ASP A 93 11.08 -16.96 -34.68
CA ASP A 93 12.02 -15.93 -35.16
C ASP A 93 11.55 -14.48 -34.86
N LEU A 94 11.28 -14.19 -33.58
CA LEU A 94 11.27 -12.82 -33.06
C LEU A 94 12.57 -12.59 -32.28
N ALA A 95 13.66 -12.36 -33.02
CA ALA A 95 14.94 -11.99 -32.44
C ALA A 95 14.85 -10.60 -31.81
N PHE A 96 14.88 -10.54 -30.48
CA PHE A 96 14.98 -9.30 -29.72
C PHE A 96 16.21 -8.50 -30.16
N ARG A 97 16.00 -7.36 -30.83
CA ARG A 97 17.02 -6.32 -30.92
C ARG A 97 17.03 -5.56 -29.61
N GLN A 98 17.86 -6.00 -28.67
CA GLN A 98 18.29 -5.15 -27.55
C GLN A 98 18.99 -3.92 -28.14
N ALA A 99 18.29 -2.78 -28.16
CA ALA A 99 18.93 -1.49 -28.33
C ALA A 99 19.70 -1.18 -27.04
N SER A 100 21.03 -1.26 -27.10
CA SER A 100 21.93 -1.00 -25.98
C SER A 100 21.99 0.50 -25.67
N SER A 101 21.00 1.00 -24.95
CA SER A 101 21.01 2.30 -24.27
C SER A 101 21.36 2.08 -22.81
N SER A 102 22.66 2.07 -22.48
CA SER A 102 23.16 1.87 -21.12
C SER A 102 23.00 3.14 -20.26
N ALA A 103 21.75 3.52 -19.99
CA ALA A 103 21.43 4.16 -18.71
C ALA A 103 21.33 3.01 -17.69
N THR A 104 22.40 2.77 -16.94
CA THR A 104 22.38 1.80 -15.84
C THR A 104 21.30 2.25 -14.86
N MET A 105 20.31 1.40 -14.56
CA MET A 105 19.41 1.70 -13.44
C MET A 105 20.27 1.93 -12.19
N PRO A 106 19.93 2.90 -11.32
CA PRO A 106 20.63 3.07 -10.05
C PRO A 106 20.64 1.73 -9.32
N SER A 107 21.83 1.18 -9.06
CA SER A 107 21.93 -0.03 -8.26
C SER A 107 21.26 0.20 -6.91
N PRO A 108 20.51 -0.77 -6.35
CA PRO A 108 19.98 -0.65 -5.00
C PRO A 108 21.08 -0.23 -4.04
N SER A 109 20.80 0.73 -3.15
CA SER A 109 21.81 1.19 -2.20
C SER A 109 22.20 0.02 -1.30
N THR A 110 23.50 -0.27 -1.23
CA THR A 110 24.05 -1.29 -0.33
C THR A 110 24.33 -0.73 1.07
N ALA A 111 24.18 0.59 1.24
CA ALA A 111 24.49 1.32 2.46
C ALA A 111 23.51 0.94 3.60
N PRO A 112 23.99 0.48 4.78
CA PRO A 112 23.12 0.02 5.88
C PRO A 112 22.09 1.06 6.36
N GLU A 113 22.46 2.34 6.33
CA GLU A 113 21.62 3.48 6.72
C GLU A 113 20.41 3.72 5.80
N MET A 114 20.34 3.04 4.64
CA MET A 114 19.24 3.21 3.69
C MET A 114 17.87 2.93 4.33
N CYS A 115 17.81 2.03 5.32
CA CYS A 115 16.60 1.77 6.07
C CYS A 115 16.13 2.94 6.94
N MET A 116 16.97 3.94 7.22
CA MET A 116 16.61 5.17 7.93
C MET A 116 16.03 6.24 6.99
N HIS A 117 16.38 6.21 5.70
CA HIS A 117 15.92 7.17 4.70
C HIS A 117 14.67 6.74 3.91
N THR A 118 14.37 5.43 3.80
CA THR A 118 13.22 4.92 3.01
C THR A 118 12.77 3.53 3.48
N SER A 119 11.56 3.08 3.13
CA SER A 119 11.00 1.76 3.52
C SER A 119 11.30 0.62 2.52
N GLY A 120 12.37 0.71 1.74
CA GLY A 120 12.81 -0.35 0.83
C GLY A 120 14.06 0.00 0.03
N ALA A 121 14.81 -1.01 -0.41
CA ALA A 121 16.10 -0.82 -1.09
C ALA A 121 16.01 -0.14 -2.47
N LEU A 122 14.82 -0.12 -3.08
CA LEU A 122 14.58 0.55 -4.35
C LEU A 122 14.19 2.02 -4.15
N ASN A 123 14.74 2.88 -5.00
CA ASN A 123 14.56 4.34 -4.91
C ASN A 123 13.33 4.80 -5.71
N PRO A 124 12.41 5.57 -5.09
CA PRO A 124 11.30 6.19 -5.79
C PRO A 124 11.77 7.38 -6.63
N VAL A 125 11.05 7.70 -7.71
CA VAL A 125 11.40 8.77 -8.67
C VAL A 125 11.69 10.13 -8.02
N TRP A 126 11.13 10.41 -6.85
CA TRP A 126 11.30 11.66 -6.10
C TRP A 126 12.75 12.01 -5.78
N VAL A 127 13.63 11.01 -5.59
CA VAL A 127 15.06 11.26 -5.32
C VAL A 127 15.78 11.90 -6.51
N HIS A 128 15.18 11.87 -7.70
CA HIS A 128 15.71 12.47 -8.91
C HIS A 128 15.86 14.00 -8.83
N LYS A 129 14.90 14.69 -8.19
CA LYS A 129 14.96 16.13 -7.94
C LYS A 129 15.14 16.50 -6.45
N GLN A 130 14.80 15.59 -5.53
CA GLN A 130 14.88 15.81 -4.10
C GLN A 130 15.56 14.62 -3.39
N PRO A 131 16.90 14.48 -3.48
CA PRO A 131 17.64 13.38 -2.82
C PRO A 131 17.51 13.46 -1.30
N TYR A 132 17.60 12.33 -0.58
CA TYR A 132 17.37 12.27 0.88
C TYR A 132 18.22 13.27 1.68
N SER A 133 19.47 13.51 1.26
CA SER A 133 20.38 14.49 1.87
C SER A 133 19.93 15.96 1.76
N SER A 134 18.91 16.26 0.94
CA SER A 134 18.27 17.57 0.84
C SER A 134 17.09 17.76 1.80
N PHE A 135 16.65 16.71 2.49
CA PHE A 135 15.56 16.81 3.47
C PHE A 135 16.02 17.55 4.74
N PRO A 136 15.15 18.35 5.39
CA PRO A 136 15.47 19.01 6.66
C PRO A 136 15.86 18.00 7.75
N GLN A 137 17.05 18.20 8.33
CA GLN A 137 17.60 17.33 9.38
C GLN A 137 17.17 17.80 10.77
N PHE A 138 16.97 16.84 11.68
CA PHE A 138 16.55 17.04 13.07
C PHE A 138 17.37 16.14 14.02
N PRO A 139 17.56 16.53 15.28
CA PRO A 139 18.28 15.71 16.26
C PRO A 139 17.46 14.49 16.71
N ALA A 140 18.09 13.53 17.37
CA ALA A 140 17.37 12.54 18.19
C ALA A 140 17.00 13.14 19.56
N LEU A 141 15.96 12.61 20.20
CA LEU A 141 15.52 13.06 21.52
C LEU A 141 16.47 12.55 22.63
N ASP A 142 17.14 13.47 23.31
CA ASP A 142 18.13 13.21 24.36
C ASP A 142 17.67 13.57 25.79
N HIS A 143 16.44 14.07 25.96
CA HIS A 143 15.87 14.44 27.26
C HIS A 143 14.34 14.26 27.31
N ASP A 144 13.75 14.29 28.52
CA ASP A 144 12.30 14.32 28.72
C ASP A 144 11.69 15.68 28.34
N ILE A 145 10.51 15.69 27.69
CA ILE A 145 9.83 16.92 27.24
C ILE A 145 8.36 16.98 27.68
N GLU A 146 7.89 18.18 28.02
CA GLU A 146 6.46 18.50 28.12
C GLU A 146 6.00 19.41 26.97
N THR A 147 4.80 19.19 26.43
CA THR A 147 4.23 19.95 25.29
C THR A 147 2.69 19.97 25.34
N GLU A 148 2.03 20.81 24.52
CA GLU A 148 0.56 20.69 24.34
C GLU A 148 0.24 19.46 23.47
N VAL A 149 0.87 19.34 22.30
CA VAL A 149 0.61 18.23 21.37
C VAL A 149 1.91 17.49 20.98
N CYS A 150 1.87 16.16 21.06
CA CYS A 150 2.90 15.28 20.51
C CYS A 150 2.39 14.60 19.24
N ILE A 151 3.08 14.79 18.11
CA ILE A 151 2.81 14.13 16.83
C ILE A 151 3.80 12.98 16.66
N ILE A 152 3.33 11.79 16.28
CA ILE A 152 4.15 10.60 16.11
C ILE A 152 4.06 10.14 14.65
N GLY A 153 5.14 10.30 13.90
CA GLY A 153 5.24 10.06 12.47
C GLY A 153 5.36 11.36 11.65
N ALA A 154 6.47 11.54 10.95
CA ALA A 154 6.77 12.68 10.07
C ALA A 154 6.49 12.35 8.59
N GLY A 155 5.36 11.67 8.34
CA GLY A 155 4.74 11.56 7.02
C GLY A 155 3.75 12.71 6.76
N ILE A 156 3.03 12.68 5.63
CA ILE A 156 2.11 13.77 5.23
C ILE A 156 1.04 14.05 6.30
N ALA A 157 0.51 13.01 6.95
CA ALA A 157 -0.48 13.15 8.02
C ALA A 157 0.05 13.95 9.23
N GLY A 158 1.21 13.56 9.77
CA GLY A 158 1.80 14.23 10.92
C GLY A 158 2.28 15.65 10.60
N ILE A 159 2.88 15.86 9.43
CA ILE A 159 3.34 17.20 9.00
C ILE A 159 2.15 18.14 8.78
N SER A 160 1.07 17.67 8.13
CA SER A 160 -0.13 18.50 7.92
C SER A 160 -0.85 18.83 9.23
N THR A 161 -0.90 17.87 10.17
CA THR A 161 -1.44 18.09 11.52
C THR A 161 -0.58 19.07 12.32
N THR A 162 0.74 18.95 12.21
CA THR A 162 1.68 19.91 12.80
C THR A 162 1.44 21.31 12.24
N TYR A 163 1.32 21.48 10.92
CA TYR A 163 1.08 22.77 10.28
C TYR A 163 -0.19 23.45 10.81
N GLU A 164 -1.32 22.76 10.82
CA GLU A 164 -2.59 23.29 11.33
C GLU A 164 -2.50 23.71 12.81
N LEU A 165 -1.91 22.88 13.68
CA LEU A 165 -1.78 23.17 15.10
C LEU A 165 -0.80 24.32 15.38
N VAL A 166 0.33 24.35 14.67
CA VAL A 166 1.35 25.43 14.81
C VAL A 166 0.78 26.77 14.33
N LYS A 167 0.02 26.80 13.23
CA LYS A 167 -0.72 28.00 12.76
C LYS A 167 -1.76 28.49 13.76
N ARG A 168 -2.31 27.61 14.60
CA ARG A 168 -3.24 27.94 15.69
C ARG A 168 -2.56 28.29 17.02
N GLY A 169 -1.22 28.36 17.02
CA GLY A 169 -0.42 28.79 18.17
C GLY A 169 -0.16 27.72 19.23
N LYS A 170 -0.46 26.44 18.94
CA LYS A 170 -0.17 25.32 19.86
C LYS A 170 1.32 25.03 19.92
N MET A 171 1.81 24.62 21.09
CA MET A 171 3.13 24.01 21.26
C MET A 171 3.11 22.57 20.73
N VAL A 172 3.91 22.28 19.69
CA VAL A 172 3.93 20.99 19.02
C VAL A 172 5.34 20.39 19.04
N VAL A 173 5.45 19.14 19.51
CA VAL A 173 6.63 18.30 19.35
C VAL A 173 6.28 17.19 18.37
N MET A 174 7.04 17.02 17.30
CA MET A 174 6.89 15.89 16.37
C MET A 174 8.07 14.93 16.49
N ILE A 175 7.79 13.63 16.57
CA ILE A 175 8.82 12.59 16.56
C ILE A 175 8.62 11.62 15.39
N ASP A 176 9.70 11.12 14.82
CA ASP A 176 9.67 9.97 13.92
C ASP A 176 10.74 8.94 14.35
N ALA A 177 10.43 7.66 14.17
CA ALA A 177 11.34 6.56 14.45
C ALA A 177 12.55 6.50 13.52
N ARG A 178 12.50 7.20 12.38
CA ARG A 178 13.54 7.27 11.35
C ARG A 178 13.72 8.73 10.91
N ASP A 179 14.30 8.97 9.73
CA ASP A 179 14.38 10.32 9.18
C ASP A 179 13.02 10.76 8.61
N VAL A 180 12.80 12.07 8.46
CA VAL A 180 11.53 12.60 7.92
C VAL A 180 11.22 12.03 6.54
N LEU A 181 9.94 11.80 6.26
CA LEU A 181 9.45 11.25 4.98
C LEU A 181 9.93 9.83 4.62
N ALA A 182 10.67 9.12 5.49
CA ALA A 182 11.21 7.78 5.20
C ALA A 182 10.16 6.65 5.09
N GLY A 183 8.90 6.95 5.42
CA GLY A 183 7.75 6.04 5.25
C GLY A 183 7.12 6.09 3.86
N GLU A 184 5.87 5.64 3.76
CA GLU A 184 5.18 5.49 2.47
C GLU A 184 4.85 6.83 1.77
N THR A 185 4.80 7.94 2.51
CA THR A 185 4.76 9.30 1.92
C THR A 185 5.95 9.56 0.98
N GLY A 186 7.14 9.06 1.31
CA GLY A 186 8.32 9.15 0.45
C GLY A 186 8.27 8.20 -0.77
N ARG A 187 7.29 7.30 -0.85
CA ARG A 187 7.20 6.21 -1.85
C ARG A 187 5.88 6.20 -2.64
N THR A 188 4.99 7.14 -2.39
CA THR A 188 3.76 7.38 -3.17
C THR A 188 4.04 7.60 -4.67
N SER A 189 3.00 7.46 -5.50
CA SER A 189 3.01 7.85 -6.92
C SER A 189 2.69 9.34 -7.16
N GLY A 190 2.11 10.04 -6.18
CA GLY A 190 1.89 11.51 -6.23
C GLY A 190 0.59 11.97 -6.92
N HIS A 191 -0.42 11.11 -6.97
CA HIS A 191 -1.78 11.49 -7.38
C HIS A 191 -2.44 12.32 -6.27
N LEU A 192 -3.05 13.46 -6.61
CA LEU A 192 -3.71 14.35 -5.65
C LEU A 192 -5.12 14.67 -6.13
N THR A 193 -6.06 13.80 -5.75
CA THR A 193 -7.34 13.65 -6.42
C THR A 193 -8.52 13.67 -5.43
N ASN A 194 -9.70 14.03 -5.93
CA ASN A 194 -10.97 13.69 -5.30
C ASN A 194 -11.81 12.73 -6.17
N ASP A 195 -11.24 12.16 -7.22
CA ASP A 195 -11.66 10.92 -7.86
C ASP A 195 -10.93 9.78 -7.13
N LEU A 196 -11.66 9.00 -6.31
CA LEU A 196 -11.10 8.15 -5.23
C LEU A 196 -11.00 6.67 -5.66
N ASP A 197 -9.99 5.95 -5.15
CA ASP A 197 -9.56 4.62 -5.66
C ASP A 197 -10.68 3.55 -5.61
N ASP A 198 -11.56 3.60 -4.61
CA ASP A 198 -12.69 2.67 -4.45
C ASP A 198 -13.97 3.05 -5.22
N GLY A 199 -14.04 4.27 -5.77
CA GLY A 199 -15.22 4.79 -6.47
C GLY A 199 -16.38 5.21 -5.55
N TYR A 200 -17.12 6.25 -5.96
CA TYR A 200 -18.18 6.82 -5.12
C TYR A 200 -19.42 5.95 -5.01
N LEU A 201 -19.71 5.09 -6.00
CA LEU A 201 -20.78 4.10 -5.90
C LEU A 201 -20.53 3.06 -4.79
N GLU A 202 -19.28 2.67 -4.53
CA GLU A 202 -18.95 1.75 -3.42
C GLU A 202 -18.90 2.47 -2.07
N ILE A 203 -18.30 3.67 -2.01
CA ILE A 203 -18.34 4.53 -0.82
C ILE A 203 -19.79 4.81 -0.38
N ALA A 204 -20.70 5.08 -1.32
CA ALA A 204 -22.12 5.28 -1.03
C ALA A 204 -22.83 4.02 -0.51
N LYS A 205 -22.41 2.81 -0.92
CA LYS A 205 -22.95 1.56 -0.34
C LYS A 205 -22.53 1.38 1.12
N LYS A 206 -21.37 1.90 1.53
CA LYS A 206 -20.79 1.79 2.89
C LYS A 206 -21.15 2.93 3.84
N HIS A 207 -21.33 4.14 3.33
CA HIS A 207 -21.52 5.36 4.14
C HIS A 207 -22.76 6.18 3.76
N GLY A 208 -23.54 5.69 2.79
CA GLY A 208 -24.68 6.40 2.21
C GLY A 208 -24.26 7.59 1.34
N GLU A 209 -25.23 8.17 0.64
CA GLU A 209 -25.04 9.33 -0.24
C GLU A 209 -24.44 10.54 0.52
N LYS A 210 -24.82 10.73 1.79
CA LYS A 210 -24.22 11.78 2.64
C LYS A 210 -22.73 11.53 2.89
N GLY A 211 -22.31 10.29 3.12
CA GLY A 211 -20.91 9.92 3.30
C GLY A 211 -20.10 10.14 2.03
N ALA A 212 -20.59 9.64 0.90
CA ALA A 212 -19.98 9.86 -0.42
C ALA A 212 -19.83 11.36 -0.75
N LYS A 213 -20.85 12.18 -0.44
CA LYS A 213 -20.78 13.63 -0.62
C LYS A 213 -19.75 14.30 0.30
N ILE A 214 -19.63 13.85 1.55
CA ILE A 214 -18.59 14.35 2.48
C ILE A 214 -17.20 14.01 1.95
N ALA A 215 -16.96 12.77 1.47
CA ALA A 215 -15.70 12.37 0.87
C ALA A 215 -15.34 13.27 -0.34
N ALA A 216 -16.28 13.49 -1.26
CA ALA A 216 -16.07 14.35 -2.43
C ALA A 216 -15.67 15.79 -2.06
N GLN A 217 -16.32 16.38 -1.04
CA GLN A 217 -16.08 17.74 -0.60
C GLN A 217 -14.75 17.89 0.17
N SER A 218 -14.46 16.93 1.05
CA SER A 218 -13.28 16.96 1.91
C SER A 218 -12.00 16.65 1.13
N HIS A 219 -11.99 15.65 0.23
CA HIS A 219 -10.83 15.36 -0.60
C HIS A 219 -10.57 16.48 -1.62
N ALA A 220 -11.62 17.14 -2.14
CA ALA A 220 -11.48 18.37 -2.92
C ALA A 220 -10.79 19.47 -2.09
N TRP A 221 -11.25 19.73 -0.86
CA TRP A 221 -10.62 20.70 0.03
C TRP A 221 -9.14 20.37 0.29
N ALA A 222 -8.79 19.11 0.57
CA ALA A 222 -7.40 18.70 0.84
C ALA A 222 -6.46 18.90 -0.36
N ARG A 223 -6.92 18.54 -1.56
CA ARG A 223 -6.24 18.79 -2.85
C ARG A 223 -6.04 20.28 -3.11
N ASP A 224 -7.03 21.09 -2.75
CA ASP A 224 -7.02 22.54 -2.93
C ASP A 224 -6.05 23.21 -1.92
N HIS A 225 -6.12 22.80 -0.65
CA HIS A 225 -5.32 23.31 0.48
C HIS A 225 -3.81 23.11 0.29
N ILE A 226 -3.36 22.00 -0.32
CA ILE A 226 -1.93 21.84 -0.69
C ILE A 226 -1.48 22.96 -1.65
N GLY A 227 -2.32 23.31 -2.63
CA GLY A 227 -2.02 24.37 -3.60
C GLY A 227 -2.02 25.75 -2.94
N GLU A 228 -2.92 25.98 -1.99
CA GLU A 228 -2.98 27.20 -1.19
C GLU A 228 -1.73 27.37 -0.31
N ILE A 229 -1.34 26.33 0.46
CA ILE A 229 -0.13 26.34 1.29
C ILE A 229 1.13 26.49 0.44
N ALA A 230 1.26 25.75 -0.66
CA ALA A 230 2.41 25.85 -1.55
C ALA A 230 2.57 27.28 -2.10
N LYS A 231 1.46 27.95 -2.39
CA LYS A 231 1.44 29.35 -2.83
C LYS A 231 1.72 30.35 -1.68
N GLU A 232 1.12 30.17 -0.50
CA GLU A 232 1.33 31.01 0.69
C GLU A 232 2.81 31.01 1.12
N LEU A 233 3.43 29.83 1.11
CA LEU A 233 4.80 29.62 1.60
C LEU A 233 5.88 29.68 0.49
N GLY A 234 5.49 29.86 -0.77
CA GLY A 234 6.41 29.94 -1.91
C GLY A 234 7.14 28.63 -2.22
N ILE A 235 6.50 27.49 -2.00
CA ILE A 235 7.09 26.15 -2.19
C ILE A 235 6.86 25.69 -3.63
N ASP A 236 7.92 25.66 -4.46
CA ASP A 236 7.88 25.03 -5.78
C ASP A 236 7.88 23.50 -5.63
N CYS A 237 6.68 22.92 -5.58
CA CYS A 237 6.44 21.49 -5.54
C CYS A 237 5.77 20.95 -6.81
N GLU A 238 5.97 21.58 -7.98
CA GLU A 238 5.36 21.12 -9.25
C GLU A 238 3.81 21.01 -9.23
N TYR A 239 3.16 21.72 -8.30
CA TYR A 239 1.70 21.69 -8.12
C TYR A 239 0.98 22.26 -9.35
N ARG A 240 0.08 21.48 -9.93
CA ARG A 240 -0.73 21.89 -11.09
C ARG A 240 -2.07 21.16 -11.14
N ARG A 241 -3.04 21.78 -11.80
CA ARG A 241 -4.37 21.20 -12.07
C ARG A 241 -4.40 20.48 -13.40
N LEU A 242 -5.02 19.31 -13.41
CA LEU A 242 -5.12 18.39 -14.54
C LEU A 242 -6.50 17.73 -14.55
N PRO A 243 -7.00 17.24 -15.70
CA PRO A 243 -8.07 16.25 -15.71
C PRO A 243 -7.56 14.91 -15.18
N ALA A 244 -8.46 14.13 -14.60
CA ALA A 244 -8.32 12.69 -14.42
C ALA A 244 -9.16 11.94 -15.46
N TYR A 245 -8.59 10.89 -16.03
CA TYR A 245 -9.24 9.98 -16.97
C TYR A 245 -9.26 8.59 -16.35
N ASN A 246 -10.45 8.03 -16.12
CA ASN A 246 -10.58 6.60 -15.87
C ASN A 246 -11.06 5.91 -17.15
N VAL A 247 -10.30 4.93 -17.64
CA VAL A 247 -10.46 4.31 -18.96
C VAL A 247 -10.39 2.78 -18.87
N SER A 248 -11.07 2.08 -19.77
CA SER A 248 -10.84 0.64 -19.93
C SER A 248 -9.43 0.37 -20.46
N GLN A 249 -8.68 -0.52 -19.81
CA GLN A 249 -7.39 -1.01 -20.34
C GLN A 249 -7.53 -2.12 -21.40
N TYR A 250 -8.75 -2.63 -21.63
CA TYR A 250 -9.09 -3.60 -22.69
C TYR A 250 -9.34 -2.94 -24.05
N HIS A 251 -9.21 -3.74 -25.12
CA HIS A 251 -9.32 -3.26 -26.49
C HIS A 251 -10.79 -3.06 -26.88
N VAL A 252 -11.10 -1.99 -27.64
CA VAL A 252 -12.43 -1.77 -28.23
C VAL A 252 -12.92 -3.02 -28.97
N GLY A 253 -14.10 -3.53 -28.60
CA GLY A 253 -14.69 -4.76 -29.14
C GLY A 253 -14.50 -6.00 -28.27
N ASP A 254 -13.72 -5.92 -27.18
CA ASP A 254 -13.74 -6.94 -26.13
C ASP A 254 -15.00 -6.78 -25.26
N GLU A 255 -15.66 -7.87 -24.87
CA GLU A 255 -16.86 -7.80 -24.00
C GLU A 255 -16.59 -7.12 -22.64
N LYS A 256 -15.35 -7.20 -22.15
CA LYS A 256 -14.91 -6.53 -20.93
C LYS A 256 -14.85 -5.00 -21.08
N HIS A 257 -14.34 -4.52 -22.21
CA HIS A 257 -14.29 -3.09 -22.54
C HIS A 257 -15.70 -2.49 -22.53
N ASP A 258 -16.64 -3.15 -23.21
CA ASP A 258 -18.05 -2.75 -23.25
C ASP A 258 -18.73 -2.82 -21.88
N GLN A 259 -18.20 -3.60 -20.92
CA GLN A 259 -18.73 -3.67 -19.56
C GLN A 259 -18.16 -2.56 -18.67
N GLU A 260 -16.85 -2.36 -18.67
CA GLU A 260 -16.19 -1.27 -17.94
C GLU A 260 -16.73 0.10 -18.37
N LEU A 261 -16.95 0.35 -19.67
CA LEU A 261 -17.55 1.60 -20.13
C LEU A 261 -18.98 1.86 -19.61
N LYS A 262 -19.74 0.83 -19.20
CA LYS A 262 -21.05 1.03 -18.53
C LYS A 262 -20.85 1.44 -17.07
N GLU A 263 -19.92 0.79 -16.38
CA GLU A 263 -19.61 1.03 -14.97
C GLU A 263 -19.01 2.43 -14.80
N LEU A 264 -18.05 2.82 -15.64
CA LEU A 264 -17.51 4.18 -15.71
C LEU A 264 -18.56 5.25 -16.04
N LYS A 265 -19.60 4.92 -16.83
CA LYS A 265 -20.71 5.83 -17.09
C LYS A 265 -21.62 5.99 -15.86
N GLU A 266 -21.94 4.90 -15.17
CA GLU A 266 -22.73 4.94 -13.93
C GLU A 266 -22.01 5.73 -12.83
N GLU A 267 -20.70 5.53 -12.68
CA GLU A 267 -19.84 6.27 -11.76
C GLU A 267 -19.76 7.76 -12.13
N ALA A 268 -19.53 8.11 -13.41
CA ALA A 268 -19.51 9.49 -13.87
C ALA A 268 -20.82 10.24 -13.59
N GLU A 269 -21.96 9.57 -13.86
CA GLU A 269 -23.29 10.09 -13.53
C GLU A 269 -23.52 10.20 -12.01
N TYR A 270 -22.80 9.46 -11.17
CA TYR A 270 -22.89 9.55 -9.71
C TYR A 270 -22.00 10.65 -9.15
N GLN A 271 -20.74 10.74 -9.58
CA GLN A 271 -19.80 11.82 -9.21
C GLN A 271 -20.37 13.22 -9.52
N ALA A 272 -21.00 13.39 -10.69
CA ALA A 272 -21.67 14.63 -11.06
C ALA A 272 -22.79 15.04 -10.09
N LYS A 273 -23.52 14.07 -9.49
CA LYS A 273 -24.56 14.33 -8.48
C LYS A 273 -23.97 14.75 -7.13
N LEU A 274 -22.76 14.28 -6.80
CA LEU A 274 -22.04 14.68 -5.59
C LEU A 274 -21.43 16.09 -5.69
N GLY A 275 -21.28 16.61 -6.91
CA GLY A 275 -20.75 17.95 -7.20
C GLY A 275 -19.30 17.94 -7.71
N ILE A 276 -18.78 16.80 -8.15
CA ILE A 276 -17.51 16.71 -8.89
C ILE A 276 -17.80 17.08 -10.35
N GLU A 277 -16.90 17.83 -11.00
CA GLU A 277 -17.03 18.19 -12.41
C GLU A 277 -16.63 16.99 -13.28
N THR A 278 -17.53 16.00 -13.35
CA THR A 278 -17.32 14.72 -14.04
C THR A 278 -18.26 14.55 -15.22
N ARG A 279 -17.76 13.99 -16.33
CA ARG A 279 -18.55 13.54 -17.48
C ARG A 279 -18.09 12.15 -17.94
N PHE A 280 -18.97 11.43 -18.62
CA PHE A 280 -18.57 10.28 -19.45
C PHE A 280 -18.42 10.74 -20.90
N ASP A 281 -17.30 10.40 -21.54
CA ASP A 281 -17.07 10.61 -22.97
C ASP A 281 -16.81 9.24 -23.64
N PRO A 282 -17.72 8.75 -24.52
CA PRO A 282 -17.55 7.48 -25.21
C PRO A 282 -16.43 7.46 -26.25
N ASN A 283 -15.86 8.62 -26.61
CA ASN A 283 -14.80 8.75 -27.61
C ASN A 283 -13.46 9.20 -27.01
N LEU A 284 -13.34 9.29 -25.68
CA LEU A 284 -12.12 9.75 -24.99
C LEU A 284 -10.88 9.00 -25.51
N THR A 285 -9.82 9.76 -25.81
CA THR A 285 -8.52 9.22 -26.25
C THR A 285 -7.39 9.89 -25.48
N VAL A 286 -6.48 9.12 -24.89
CA VAL A 286 -5.30 9.69 -24.22
C VAL A 286 -4.23 10.06 -25.26
N LYS A 287 -3.83 11.34 -25.35
CA LYS A 287 -2.72 11.75 -26.23
C LYS A 287 -1.43 11.02 -25.84
N GLY A 288 -0.79 10.42 -26.83
CA GLY A 288 0.44 9.64 -26.66
C GLY A 288 0.20 8.14 -26.46
N TRP A 289 -1.04 7.70 -26.19
CA TRP A 289 -1.40 6.29 -26.26
C TRP A 289 -1.54 5.90 -27.74
N THR A 290 -0.44 5.50 -28.36
CA THR A 290 -0.35 5.17 -29.80
C THR A 290 0.03 3.71 -30.06
N GLY A 291 0.05 2.88 -29.02
CA GLY A 291 0.36 1.46 -29.09
C GLY A 291 -0.77 0.59 -29.64
N ALA A 292 -0.61 -0.74 -29.52
CA ALA A 292 -1.49 -1.71 -30.17
C ALA A 292 -2.87 -1.86 -29.50
N VAL A 293 -3.00 -1.50 -28.22
CA VAL A 293 -4.28 -1.53 -27.51
C VAL A 293 -5.09 -0.29 -27.88
N ASN A 294 -6.15 -0.46 -28.67
CA ASN A 294 -7.07 0.62 -29.02
C ASN A 294 -7.92 1.01 -27.80
N GLN A 295 -7.49 2.04 -27.07
CA GLN A 295 -8.27 2.67 -25.99
C GLN A 295 -9.26 3.66 -26.57
N ARG A 296 -10.54 3.54 -26.19
CA ARG A 296 -11.59 4.55 -26.42
C ARG A 296 -12.54 4.58 -25.24
N GLY A 297 -13.10 5.76 -24.99
CA GLY A 297 -14.10 5.95 -23.98
C GLY A 297 -13.54 6.04 -22.56
N GLY A 298 -14.27 6.70 -21.68
CA GLY A 298 -13.94 6.78 -20.26
C GLY A 298 -14.71 7.85 -19.51
N LEU A 299 -14.45 7.89 -18.21
CA LEU A 299 -14.84 8.96 -17.29
C LEU A 299 -13.77 10.05 -17.32
N VAL A 300 -14.19 11.31 -17.39
CA VAL A 300 -13.33 12.49 -17.22
C VAL A 300 -13.78 13.28 -16.01
N ALA A 301 -12.94 13.35 -14.98
CA ALA A 301 -13.12 14.20 -13.80
C ALA A 301 -12.17 15.40 -13.87
N GLU A 302 -12.72 16.61 -13.95
CA GLU A 302 -11.94 17.84 -14.08
C GLU A 302 -11.40 18.34 -12.73
N ASN A 303 -10.46 19.29 -12.78
CA ASN A 303 -9.89 20.01 -11.63
C ASN A 303 -9.13 19.15 -10.60
N GLN A 304 -8.71 17.93 -10.96
CA GLN A 304 -7.77 17.16 -10.16
C GLN A 304 -6.38 17.82 -10.13
N ALA A 305 -5.48 17.31 -9.29
CA ALA A 305 -4.16 17.90 -9.14
C ALA A 305 -3.03 16.87 -9.11
N THR A 306 -1.82 17.35 -9.33
CA THR A 306 -0.61 16.60 -9.03
C THR A 306 0.50 17.53 -8.58
N PHE A 307 1.49 16.96 -7.91
CA PHE A 307 2.61 17.67 -7.27
C PHE A 307 3.75 16.69 -6.98
N HIS A 308 4.87 17.21 -6.49
CA HIS A 308 6.03 16.47 -6.02
C HIS A 308 6.01 16.40 -4.48
N PRO A 309 5.54 15.29 -3.87
CA PRO A 309 5.17 15.28 -2.45
C PRO A 309 6.33 15.57 -1.49
N THR A 310 7.52 15.05 -1.78
CA THR A 310 8.69 15.28 -0.92
C THR A 310 9.25 16.71 -1.01
N LYS A 311 9.06 17.42 -2.14
CA LYS A 311 9.38 18.86 -2.24
C LYS A 311 8.43 19.69 -1.40
N TYR A 312 7.11 19.44 -1.54
CA TYR A 312 6.07 20.10 -0.75
C TYR A 312 6.35 19.97 0.74
N LEU A 313 6.55 18.73 1.21
CA LEU A 313 6.74 18.47 2.64
C LEU A 313 8.12 18.90 3.15
N SER A 314 9.18 18.86 2.33
CA SER A 314 10.48 19.45 2.71
C SER A 314 10.37 20.97 2.87
N GLY A 315 9.65 21.67 1.99
CA GLY A 315 9.38 23.10 2.12
C GLY A 315 8.53 23.42 3.35
N LEU A 316 7.50 22.63 3.61
CA LEU A 316 6.63 22.78 4.79
C LEU A 316 7.40 22.53 6.10
N LEU A 317 8.26 21.51 6.15
CA LEU A 317 9.18 21.25 7.27
C LEU A 317 10.21 22.38 7.46
N ALA A 318 10.72 22.96 6.37
CA ALA A 318 11.65 24.09 6.43
C ALA A 318 10.99 25.38 6.96
N TRP A 319 9.70 25.59 6.67
CA TRP A 319 8.89 26.64 7.29
C TRP A 319 8.57 26.35 8.76
N LEU A 320 8.15 25.11 9.07
CA LEU A 320 7.85 24.66 10.43
C LEU A 320 9.05 24.85 11.37
N LYS A 321 10.26 24.49 10.92
CA LYS A 321 11.52 24.63 11.67
C LYS A 321 11.87 26.08 12.07
N GLN A 322 11.20 27.08 11.49
CA GLN A 322 11.36 28.50 11.84
C GLN A 322 10.33 28.98 12.88
N GLN A 323 9.33 28.17 13.22
CA GLN A 323 8.26 28.56 14.14
C GLN A 323 8.68 28.32 15.61
N PRO A 324 8.50 29.29 16.52
CA PRO A 324 8.98 29.19 17.90
C PRO A 324 8.22 28.16 18.76
N ASN A 325 7.04 27.75 18.31
CA ASN A 325 6.16 26.77 18.95
C ASN A 325 6.27 25.36 18.36
N PHE A 326 7.31 25.07 17.57
CA PHE A 326 7.55 23.76 16.96
C PHE A 326 8.92 23.19 17.31
N GLN A 327 8.96 21.90 17.66
CA GLN A 327 10.17 21.11 17.80
C GLN A 327 9.99 19.76 17.08
N CYS A 328 11.08 19.20 16.55
CA CYS A 328 11.03 17.89 15.92
C CYS A 328 12.29 17.07 16.21
N TYR A 329 12.08 15.76 16.46
CA TYR A 329 13.13 14.79 16.74
C TYR A 329 12.97 13.55 15.85
N THR A 330 13.90 13.33 14.93
CA THR A 330 13.97 12.12 14.10
C THR A 330 14.71 11.01 14.84
N ARG A 331 14.73 9.79 14.27
CA ARG A 331 15.42 8.62 14.86
C ARG A 331 15.00 8.33 16.33
N THR A 332 13.78 8.71 16.67
CA THR A 332 13.18 8.73 18.01
C THR A 332 11.91 7.87 17.98
N ARG A 333 12.08 6.55 18.16
CA ARG A 333 10.97 5.60 18.06
C ARG A 333 10.08 5.64 19.29
N ALA A 334 8.80 5.96 19.11
CA ALA A 334 7.77 5.70 20.13
C ALA A 334 7.51 4.19 20.27
N ILE A 335 7.58 3.68 21.50
CA ILE A 335 7.23 2.29 21.84
C ILE A 335 5.92 2.19 22.64
N SER A 336 5.49 3.30 23.24
CA SER A 336 4.29 3.40 24.09
C SER A 336 3.66 4.80 23.97
N VAL A 337 2.34 4.88 24.10
CA VAL A 337 1.51 6.11 23.99
C VAL A 337 0.29 5.95 24.89
N ALA A 338 0.45 6.10 26.20
CA ALA A 338 -0.61 5.80 27.17
C ALA A 338 -1.31 7.06 27.66
N ALA A 339 -2.64 7.08 27.68
CA ALA A 339 -3.37 8.09 28.44
C ALA A 339 -3.15 7.86 29.94
N LYS A 340 -2.90 8.94 30.70
CA LYS A 340 -2.60 8.89 32.13
C LYS A 340 -3.45 9.89 32.92
N GLY A 341 -3.76 9.51 34.16
CA GLY A 341 -4.57 10.29 35.11
C GLY A 341 -5.64 9.42 35.77
N ILE A 342 -5.84 9.59 37.08
CA ILE A 342 -6.94 8.94 37.81
C ILE A 342 -8.11 9.92 37.90
N SER A 343 -9.28 9.49 37.44
CA SER A 343 -10.53 10.25 37.58
C SER A 343 -11.15 10.01 38.95
N LEU A 344 -11.25 11.08 39.73
CA LEU A 344 -12.13 11.19 40.89
C LEU A 344 -13.06 12.38 40.63
N LEU A 345 -14.37 12.17 40.79
CA LEU A 345 -15.40 13.20 40.66
C LEU A 345 -15.46 13.93 39.29
N GLY A 346 -15.18 13.22 38.19
CA GLY A 346 -15.57 13.66 36.84
C GLY A 346 -14.53 14.44 36.02
N LEU A 347 -13.27 14.50 36.47
CA LEU A 347 -12.16 15.02 35.66
C LEU A 347 -11.30 13.84 35.16
N GLY A 348 -11.30 13.63 33.83
CA GLY A 348 -10.79 12.42 33.18
C GLY A 348 -9.27 12.33 32.98
N GLU A 349 -8.86 11.72 31.87
CA GLU A 349 -7.46 11.67 31.39
C GLU A 349 -6.84 13.08 31.45
N LYS A 350 -5.63 13.23 32.00
CA LYS A 350 -4.96 14.53 32.14
C LYS A 350 -3.91 14.79 31.08
N SER A 351 -3.24 13.74 30.60
CA SER A 351 -2.19 13.82 29.60
C SER A 351 -2.04 12.49 28.85
N ALA A 352 -1.49 12.55 27.64
CA ALA A 352 -0.82 11.41 27.03
C ALA A 352 0.64 11.34 27.51
N LEU A 353 1.15 10.13 27.70
CA LEU A 353 2.55 9.85 27.98
C LEU A 353 3.10 8.96 26.87
N ILE A 354 4.12 9.44 26.18
CA ILE A 354 4.84 8.73 25.12
C ILE A 354 6.16 8.25 25.71
N GLU A 355 6.47 6.96 25.55
CA GLU A 355 7.75 6.37 25.96
C GLU A 355 8.53 6.03 24.67
N THR A 356 9.81 6.40 24.62
CA THR A 356 10.67 6.17 23.44
C THR A 356 11.63 4.99 23.65
N GLU A 357 12.11 4.41 22.54
CA GLU A 357 13.13 3.34 22.53
C GLU A 357 14.45 3.76 23.19
N GLY A 358 14.79 5.06 23.12
CA GLY A 358 15.95 5.66 23.80
C GLY A 358 15.76 5.92 25.31
N GLY A 359 14.60 5.58 25.88
CA GLY A 359 14.29 5.73 27.31
C GLY A 359 13.73 7.10 27.73
N ASN A 360 13.90 8.14 26.90
CA ASN A 360 13.29 9.45 27.12
C ASN A 360 11.77 9.42 26.93
N THR A 361 11.06 10.32 27.59
CA THR A 361 9.60 10.41 27.59
C THR A 361 9.08 11.77 27.12
N ILE A 362 7.89 11.78 26.52
CA ILE A 362 7.17 13.00 26.18
C ILE A 362 5.81 12.98 26.87
N LYS A 363 5.52 14.02 27.65
CA LYS A 363 4.21 14.24 28.26
C LYS A 363 3.48 15.34 27.49
N ALA A 364 2.30 15.02 26.98
CA ALA A 364 1.52 15.94 26.16
C ALA A 364 0.07 16.05 26.64
N GLU A 365 -0.60 17.17 26.40
CA GLU A 365 -2.05 17.25 26.60
C GLU A 365 -2.81 16.39 25.59
N HIS A 366 -2.30 16.28 24.36
CA HIS A 366 -2.83 15.45 23.29
C HIS A 366 -1.69 14.71 22.54
N ALA A 367 -1.97 13.52 22.02
CA ALA A 367 -1.03 12.76 21.18
C ALA A 367 -1.69 12.29 19.89
N VAL A 368 -0.96 12.33 18.77
CA VAL A 368 -1.46 11.91 17.44
C VAL A 368 -0.56 10.80 16.88
N GLU A 369 -1.10 9.59 16.74
CA GLU A 369 -0.44 8.47 16.06
C GLU A 369 -0.68 8.56 14.54
N ALA A 370 0.25 9.18 13.82
CA ALA A 370 0.28 9.31 12.35
C ALA A 370 1.26 8.30 11.70
N THR A 371 1.34 7.10 12.28
CA THR A 371 2.36 6.07 12.01
C THR A 371 1.97 5.06 10.92
N CYS A 372 1.03 5.40 10.03
CA CYS A 372 0.27 4.51 9.12
C CYS A 372 -0.59 3.44 9.83
N VAL A 373 -0.10 2.85 10.93
CA VAL A 373 -0.83 1.90 11.79
C VAL A 373 -0.58 2.26 13.27
N PRO A 374 -1.63 2.39 14.11
CA PRO A 374 -1.47 2.71 15.53
C PRO A 374 -0.72 1.62 16.30
N LEU A 375 0.03 2.01 17.33
CA LEU A 375 0.96 1.15 18.06
C LEU A 375 0.26 0.14 18.98
N GLN A 376 -1.04 0.29 19.28
CA GLN A 376 -1.64 -0.38 20.46
C GLN A 376 -2.94 -1.15 20.23
N LYS A 377 -3.73 -0.81 19.19
CA LYS A 377 -5.12 -1.30 19.10
C LYS A 377 -5.32 -2.27 17.95
N LEU A 378 -5.42 -3.54 18.31
CA LEU A 378 -5.77 -4.62 17.37
C LEU A 378 -7.13 -4.40 16.71
N SER A 379 -8.11 -3.74 17.35
CA SER A 379 -9.46 -3.55 16.79
C SER A 379 -9.51 -2.70 15.51
N VAL A 380 -8.61 -1.73 15.36
CA VAL A 380 -8.47 -0.96 14.11
C VAL A 380 -7.65 -1.77 13.11
N ILE A 381 -6.56 -2.41 13.55
CA ILE A 381 -5.71 -3.28 12.72
C ILE A 381 -6.51 -4.41 12.06
N THR A 382 -7.49 -5.02 12.74
CA THR A 382 -8.37 -6.06 12.18
C THR A 382 -9.35 -5.56 11.11
N GLN A 383 -9.54 -4.23 11.00
CA GLN A 383 -10.31 -3.61 9.92
C GLN A 383 -9.43 -3.23 8.72
N LEU A 384 -8.12 -3.49 8.78
CA LEU A 384 -7.18 -3.18 7.70
C LEU A 384 -6.73 -4.43 6.93
N SER A 385 -6.52 -4.25 5.62
CA SER A 385 -5.78 -5.19 4.76
C SER A 385 -4.50 -4.52 4.27
N PHE A 386 -3.39 -5.27 4.21
CA PHE A 386 -2.09 -4.71 3.89
C PHE A 386 -1.65 -5.16 2.50
N TYR A 387 -1.41 -4.21 1.59
CA TYR A 387 -1.05 -4.46 0.19
C TYR A 387 0.32 -3.87 -0.17
N ARG A 388 1.01 -4.49 -1.13
CA ARG A 388 2.17 -3.93 -1.81
C ARG A 388 1.72 -3.43 -3.19
N SER A 389 1.91 -2.15 -3.45
CA SER A 389 1.69 -1.52 -4.76
C SER A 389 3.02 -1.22 -5.41
N TYR A 390 3.12 -1.38 -6.73
CA TYR A 390 4.37 -1.24 -7.49
C TYR A 390 4.31 -0.01 -8.39
N CYS A 391 5.47 0.58 -8.66
CA CYS A 391 5.63 1.75 -9.52
C CYS A 391 6.91 1.64 -10.35
N ILE A 392 6.86 2.18 -11.56
CA ILE A 392 8.01 2.44 -12.42
C ILE A 392 7.96 3.90 -12.89
N ALA A 393 9.11 4.50 -13.17
CA ALA A 393 9.21 5.79 -13.87
C ALA A 393 9.97 5.59 -15.18
N VAL A 394 9.26 5.85 -16.29
CA VAL A 394 9.75 5.61 -17.66
C VAL A 394 9.91 6.94 -18.38
N ARG A 395 11.06 7.16 -19.04
CA ARG A 395 11.29 8.38 -19.81
C ARG A 395 10.41 8.41 -21.06
N VAL A 396 9.63 9.48 -21.21
CA VAL A 396 8.91 9.82 -22.43
C VAL A 396 9.41 11.17 -22.96
N PRO A 397 9.50 11.39 -24.29
CA PRO A 397 9.84 12.70 -24.84
C PRO A 397 8.84 13.76 -24.38
N ARG A 398 9.33 14.96 -24.05
CA ARG A 398 8.48 16.03 -23.52
C ARG A 398 7.34 16.38 -24.46
N ASN A 399 6.14 16.60 -23.91
CA ASN A 399 4.90 16.83 -24.65
C ASN A 399 4.41 15.65 -25.54
N SER A 400 5.02 14.46 -25.50
CA SER A 400 4.58 13.31 -26.30
C SER A 400 3.38 12.56 -25.72
N VAL A 401 3.20 12.63 -24.39
CA VAL A 401 2.04 12.12 -23.64
C VAL A 401 1.22 13.31 -23.15
N GLU A 402 -0.06 13.11 -22.89
CA GLU A 402 -0.90 14.08 -22.19
C GLU A 402 -0.47 14.25 -20.72
N ASP A 403 -0.58 15.47 -20.21
CA ASP A 403 -0.45 15.70 -18.77
C ASP A 403 -1.84 15.57 -18.15
N CYS A 404 -2.15 14.36 -17.69
CA CYS A 404 -3.38 13.99 -17.01
C CYS A 404 -3.06 13.02 -15.87
N LEU A 405 -4.01 12.83 -14.95
CA LEU A 405 -4.05 11.61 -14.16
C LEU A 405 -4.77 10.54 -14.98
N LEU A 406 -4.28 9.31 -14.98
CA LEU A 406 -4.86 8.19 -15.71
C LEU A 406 -5.08 7.02 -14.76
N TYR A 407 -6.23 6.35 -14.87
CA TYR A 407 -6.63 5.20 -14.07
C TYR A 407 -7.31 4.15 -14.98
N ASP A 408 -7.30 2.90 -14.55
CA ASP A 408 -8.16 1.83 -15.06
C ASP A 408 -8.62 0.94 -13.88
N ASP A 409 -9.77 0.27 -14.01
CA ASP A 409 -10.40 -0.49 -12.90
C ASP A 409 -10.15 -2.02 -12.97
N ALA A 410 -9.34 -2.49 -13.93
CA ALA A 410 -9.30 -3.90 -14.28
C ALA A 410 -8.45 -4.77 -13.32
N GLU A 411 -8.43 -6.09 -13.55
CA GLU A 411 -7.62 -7.00 -12.73
C GLU A 411 -6.12 -6.76 -12.95
N ALA A 412 -5.40 -6.52 -11.85
CA ALA A 412 -4.14 -5.78 -11.84
C ALA A 412 -4.30 -4.40 -12.52
N TYR A 413 -5.02 -3.50 -11.85
CA TYR A 413 -5.25 -2.13 -12.27
C TYR A 413 -3.95 -1.33 -12.47
N LYS A 414 -3.97 -0.34 -13.37
CA LYS A 414 -2.85 0.60 -13.58
C LYS A 414 -3.30 2.05 -13.44
N TYR A 415 -2.40 2.88 -12.90
CA TYR A 415 -2.53 4.33 -12.87
C TYR A 415 -1.27 5.01 -13.43
N THR A 416 -1.40 6.21 -14.01
CA THR A 416 -0.26 6.97 -14.53
C THR A 416 -0.35 8.48 -14.32
N ARG A 417 0.81 9.13 -14.18
CA ARG A 417 0.96 10.60 -14.25
C ARG A 417 2.34 11.03 -14.74
N LEU A 418 2.50 12.28 -15.16
CA LEU A 418 3.80 12.87 -15.53
C LEU A 418 4.49 13.60 -14.37
N THR A 419 5.83 13.53 -14.33
CA THR A 419 6.67 14.36 -13.43
C THR A 419 7.97 14.78 -14.09
N ALA A 420 8.60 15.87 -13.63
CA ALA A 420 9.78 16.42 -14.27
C ALA A 420 10.99 15.47 -14.25
N CYS A 421 11.43 15.03 -15.44
CA CYS A 421 12.73 14.38 -15.64
C CYS A 421 13.79 15.42 -16.02
N GLY A 422 13.59 16.18 -17.08
CA GLY A 422 14.53 17.23 -17.50
C GLY A 422 13.96 18.14 -18.57
N ASP A 423 14.83 18.73 -19.38
CA ASP A 423 14.39 19.69 -20.40
C ASP A 423 13.75 18.96 -21.60
N GLU A 424 14.32 17.84 -22.03
CA GLU A 424 13.89 17.07 -23.21
C GLU A 424 12.85 15.98 -22.93
N HIS A 425 12.73 15.53 -21.68
CA HIS A 425 11.96 14.36 -21.28
C HIS A 425 11.16 14.62 -20.00
N ASP A 426 10.02 13.94 -19.89
CA ASP A 426 9.26 13.77 -18.65
C ASP A 426 9.38 12.30 -18.18
N TYR A 427 9.17 12.06 -16.89
CA TYR A 427 8.91 10.72 -16.39
C TYR A 427 7.42 10.44 -16.40
N LEU A 428 7.01 9.44 -17.17
CA LEU A 428 5.72 8.77 -16.98
C LEU A 428 5.86 7.81 -15.81
N VAL A 429 5.27 8.17 -14.67
CA VAL A 429 5.10 7.28 -13.53
C VAL A 429 3.93 6.37 -13.84
N VAL A 430 4.13 5.05 -13.76
CA VAL A 430 3.11 4.02 -13.97
C VAL A 430 3.13 3.09 -12.76
N GLY A 431 1.98 2.84 -12.13
CA GLY A 431 1.90 1.97 -10.96
C GLY A 431 0.63 1.15 -10.86
N GLY A 432 0.56 0.30 -9.84
CA GLY A 432 -0.49 -0.71 -9.60
C GLY A 432 0.09 -2.11 -9.39
N CYS A 433 -0.56 -3.14 -9.95
CA CYS A 433 -0.19 -4.56 -9.81
C CYS A 433 -0.17 -5.07 -8.35
N ASP A 434 -1.15 -4.63 -7.56
CA ASP A 434 -1.19 -4.85 -6.12
C ASP A 434 -1.41 -6.30 -5.67
N HIS A 435 -0.77 -6.68 -4.56
CA HIS A 435 -1.03 -7.93 -3.85
C HIS A 435 -0.85 -7.80 -2.34
N LYS A 436 -1.47 -8.69 -1.55
CA LYS A 436 -1.29 -8.66 -0.09
C LYS A 436 0.17 -8.86 0.30
N VAL A 437 0.60 -8.15 1.34
CA VAL A 437 1.98 -8.19 1.87
C VAL A 437 2.40 -9.64 2.13
N GLY A 438 3.54 -10.04 1.60
CA GLY A 438 4.10 -11.40 1.74
C GLY A 438 3.26 -12.54 1.14
N GLN A 439 2.30 -12.24 0.27
CA GLN A 439 1.39 -13.22 -0.35
C GLN A 439 1.38 -13.13 -1.90
N GLN A 440 2.50 -12.81 -2.52
CA GLN A 440 2.60 -12.71 -3.99
C GLN A 440 2.24 -14.04 -4.67
N SER A 441 1.20 -14.02 -5.52
CA SER A 441 0.52 -15.24 -5.99
C SER A 441 1.26 -16.01 -7.08
N SER A 442 2.18 -15.38 -7.82
CA SER A 442 2.99 -16.05 -8.84
C SER A 442 4.45 -15.61 -8.80
N PRO A 443 5.42 -16.54 -8.78
CA PRO A 443 6.84 -16.24 -8.97
C PRO A 443 7.23 -16.09 -10.45
N THR A 444 6.30 -16.25 -11.41
CA THR A 444 6.64 -16.27 -12.85
C THR A 444 6.75 -14.88 -13.49
N THR A 445 6.09 -13.87 -12.91
CA THR A 445 6.01 -12.52 -13.47
C THR A 445 6.27 -11.51 -12.36
N SER A 446 7.27 -10.65 -12.55
CA SER A 446 7.52 -9.52 -11.65
C SER A 446 6.48 -8.43 -11.91
N PRO A 447 5.86 -7.83 -10.87
CA PRO A 447 4.96 -6.67 -11.04
C PRO A 447 5.60 -5.54 -11.86
N PHE A 448 6.90 -5.29 -11.69
CA PHE A 448 7.63 -4.30 -12.52
C PHE A 448 7.68 -4.66 -14.00
N ALA A 449 7.81 -5.95 -14.34
CA ALA A 449 7.83 -6.41 -15.73
C ALA A 449 6.43 -6.34 -16.37
N GLU A 450 5.39 -6.52 -15.57
CA GLU A 450 4.00 -6.31 -15.98
C GLU A 450 3.71 -4.83 -16.25
N LEU A 451 4.10 -3.93 -15.35
CA LEU A 451 4.01 -2.48 -15.55
C LEU A 451 4.79 -2.02 -16.78
N GLU A 452 6.01 -2.53 -16.99
CA GLU A 452 6.83 -2.17 -18.17
C GLU A 452 6.18 -2.67 -19.47
N THR A 453 5.64 -3.89 -19.48
CA THR A 453 4.95 -4.46 -20.65
C THR A 453 3.69 -3.67 -20.97
N TRP A 454 2.83 -3.43 -19.99
CA TRP A 454 1.63 -2.61 -20.13
C TRP A 454 1.96 -1.22 -20.70
N THR A 455 3.05 -0.61 -20.21
CA THR A 455 3.52 0.71 -20.66
C THR A 455 3.97 0.68 -22.11
N ARG A 456 4.84 -0.27 -22.50
CA ARG A 456 5.40 -0.35 -23.86
C ARG A 456 4.35 -0.72 -24.91
N GLU A 457 3.33 -1.48 -24.55
CA GLU A 457 2.18 -1.82 -25.41
C GLU A 457 1.29 -0.62 -25.76
N ARG A 458 1.35 0.46 -24.98
CA ARG A 458 0.44 1.62 -25.03
C ARG A 458 1.16 2.92 -25.43
N PHE A 459 2.37 3.12 -24.90
CA PHE A 459 3.24 4.27 -25.13
C PHE A 459 4.56 3.81 -25.81
N PRO A 460 4.55 3.46 -27.12
CA PRO A 460 5.73 2.95 -27.83
C PRO A 460 6.90 3.95 -27.91
N GLN A 461 6.67 5.23 -27.60
CA GLN A 461 7.68 6.27 -27.44
C GLN A 461 8.41 6.23 -26.08
N ALA A 462 7.98 5.39 -25.14
CA ALA A 462 8.61 5.24 -23.83
C ALA A 462 9.96 4.52 -23.96
N THR A 463 11.02 5.13 -23.41
CA THR A 463 12.41 4.72 -23.63
C THR A 463 12.95 3.87 -22.47
N THR A 464 13.71 4.48 -21.54
CA THR A 464 14.31 3.79 -20.39
C THR A 464 13.40 3.81 -19.17
N VAL A 465 13.37 2.69 -18.44
CA VAL A 465 12.89 2.64 -17.06
C VAL A 465 14.07 3.08 -16.19
N ASP A 466 13.94 4.21 -15.50
CA ASP A 466 15.03 4.78 -14.69
C ASP A 466 14.89 4.45 -13.20
N TYR A 467 13.65 4.35 -12.74
CA TYR A 467 13.29 4.02 -11.36
C TYR A 467 12.23 2.94 -11.34
N THR A 468 12.37 2.02 -10.40
CA THR A 468 11.33 1.08 -9.98
C THR A 468 11.26 1.16 -8.46
N TRP A 469 10.08 1.04 -7.86
CA TRP A 469 9.90 1.00 -6.41
C TRP A 469 8.52 0.47 -6.05
N SER A 470 8.32 -0.01 -4.83
CA SER A 470 7.02 -0.40 -4.31
C SER A 470 6.69 0.26 -2.98
N GLY A 471 5.42 0.63 -2.79
CA GLY A 471 4.86 1.17 -1.55
C GLY A 471 4.01 0.14 -0.79
N GLN A 472 3.62 0.47 0.44
CA GLN A 472 2.60 -0.26 1.20
C GLN A 472 1.32 0.55 1.31
N ILE A 473 0.20 -0.11 1.04
CA ILE A 473 -1.14 0.46 1.20
C ILE A 473 -1.86 -0.22 2.37
N PHE A 474 -2.65 0.56 3.11
CA PHE A 474 -3.37 0.18 4.32
C PHE A 474 -4.87 0.30 4.08
N GLU A 475 -5.49 -0.76 3.56
CA GLU A 475 -6.87 -0.71 3.09
C GLU A 475 -7.90 -0.89 4.20
N PRO A 476 -8.74 0.11 4.50
CA PRO A 476 -9.85 -0.05 5.43
C PRO A 476 -10.95 -0.89 4.80
N ALA A 477 -11.61 -1.74 5.59
CA ALA A 477 -12.68 -2.61 5.10
C ALA A 477 -13.93 -1.85 4.57
N ASP A 478 -13.97 -0.53 4.71
CA ASP A 478 -15.04 0.39 4.29
C ASP A 478 -14.53 1.64 3.54
N PHE A 479 -13.37 1.56 2.88
CA PHE A 479 -12.86 2.55 1.89
C PHE A 479 -12.42 3.93 2.43
N MET A 480 -12.81 4.31 3.66
CA MET A 480 -12.48 5.63 4.23
C MET A 480 -11.42 5.54 5.34
N ALA A 481 -10.53 6.52 5.46
CA ALA A 481 -9.56 6.56 6.55
C ALA A 481 -10.20 6.67 7.94
N PHE A 482 -9.50 6.11 8.93
CA PHE A 482 -9.78 6.32 10.35
C PHE A 482 -8.95 7.53 10.84
N ILE A 483 -9.63 8.65 11.08
CA ILE A 483 -9.04 9.93 11.47
C ILE A 483 -9.84 10.52 12.65
N GLY A 484 -9.16 10.80 13.76
CA GLY A 484 -9.76 11.41 14.95
C GLY A 484 -9.42 10.65 16.23
N LYS A 485 -10.17 10.89 17.32
CA LYS A 485 -9.95 10.22 18.62
C LYS A 485 -9.94 8.68 18.52
N ASN A 486 -8.88 8.08 19.05
CA ASN A 486 -8.75 6.64 19.25
C ASN A 486 -9.92 6.12 20.10
N GLN A 487 -10.39 4.90 19.83
CA GLN A 487 -11.58 4.33 20.49
C GLN A 487 -11.38 4.28 22.01
N GLY A 488 -12.26 4.90 22.80
CA GLY A 488 -12.15 4.90 24.26
C GLY A 488 -11.01 5.74 24.85
N CYS A 489 -10.38 6.62 24.06
CA CYS A 489 -9.46 7.64 24.54
C CYS A 489 -10.04 9.03 24.25
N GLU A 490 -9.70 10.03 25.07
CA GLU A 490 -10.10 11.42 24.84
C GLU A 490 -8.94 12.32 24.40
N ARG A 491 -7.69 11.87 24.61
CA ARG A 491 -6.47 12.63 24.30
C ARG A 491 -5.55 12.01 23.25
N ILE A 492 -5.83 10.79 22.80
CA ILE A 492 -5.04 10.09 21.77
C ILE A 492 -5.85 10.04 20.48
N TYR A 493 -5.27 10.49 19.39
CA TYR A 493 -5.82 10.50 18.03
C TYR A 493 -5.03 9.53 17.15
N ILE A 494 -5.66 9.02 16.09
CA ILE A 494 -5.02 8.15 15.11
C ILE A 494 -5.27 8.67 13.69
N VAL A 495 -4.36 8.34 12.78
CA VAL A 495 -4.51 8.48 11.33
C VAL A 495 -4.05 7.18 10.67
N THR A 496 -4.97 6.43 10.07
CA THR A 496 -4.70 5.09 9.51
C THR A 496 -5.80 4.64 8.55
N GLY A 497 -5.55 3.58 7.77
CA GLY A 497 -6.53 3.06 6.81
C GLY A 497 -6.67 3.95 5.59
N ASP A 498 -5.57 4.48 5.08
CA ASP A 498 -5.55 5.62 4.17
C ASP A 498 -5.76 5.27 2.69
N SER A 499 -5.83 3.97 2.35
CA SER A 499 -6.07 3.45 0.99
C SER A 499 -5.09 4.04 -0.05
N GLY A 500 -5.46 4.04 -1.35
CA GLY A 500 -4.74 4.78 -2.39
C GLY A 500 -4.69 6.30 -2.16
N ASP A 501 -5.59 6.83 -1.33
CA ASP A 501 -5.84 8.26 -1.08
C ASP A 501 -5.02 8.90 0.05
N GLY A 502 -3.91 8.27 0.47
CA GLY A 502 -3.11 8.72 1.62
C GLY A 502 -2.60 10.17 1.58
N LEU A 503 -2.49 10.79 0.39
CA LEU A 503 -2.09 12.19 0.27
C LEU A 503 -3.22 13.17 0.65
N THR A 504 -4.47 12.90 0.25
CA THR A 504 -5.62 13.72 0.64
C THR A 504 -6.08 13.39 2.06
N HIS A 505 -6.13 12.10 2.44
CA HIS A 505 -6.41 11.66 3.81
C HIS A 505 -5.43 12.26 4.83
N GLY A 506 -4.13 12.35 4.51
CA GLY A 506 -3.14 12.95 5.39
C GLY A 506 -3.33 14.45 5.63
N VAL A 507 -3.75 15.20 4.61
CA VAL A 507 -4.06 16.64 4.77
C VAL A 507 -5.37 16.83 5.53
N LEU A 508 -6.38 15.99 5.28
CA LEU A 508 -7.62 15.96 6.06
C LEU A 508 -7.38 15.70 7.54
N ALA A 509 -6.42 14.83 7.87
CA ALA A 509 -6.06 14.58 9.26
C ALA A 509 -5.68 15.84 10.02
N GLY A 510 -4.93 16.74 9.39
CA GLY A 510 -4.55 17.98 10.05
C GLY A 510 -5.74 18.87 10.39
N ARG A 511 -6.67 19.04 9.44
CA ARG A 511 -7.88 19.83 9.67
C ARG A 511 -8.79 19.23 10.72
N LEU A 512 -9.08 17.93 10.61
CA LEU A 512 -10.01 17.22 11.48
C LEU A 512 -9.51 17.14 12.92
N ILE A 513 -8.23 16.80 13.11
CA ILE A 513 -7.65 16.63 14.44
C ILE A 513 -7.43 17.98 15.12
N ALA A 514 -7.00 19.01 14.38
CA ALA A 514 -6.87 20.35 14.97
C ALA A 514 -8.25 20.93 15.37
N ASP A 515 -9.29 20.74 14.56
CA ASP A 515 -10.66 21.12 14.94
C ASP A 515 -11.14 20.36 16.18
N GLU A 516 -10.91 19.04 16.28
CA GLU A 516 -11.26 18.26 17.48
C GLU A 516 -10.46 18.66 18.74
N ILE A 517 -9.21 19.12 18.60
CA ILE A 517 -8.37 19.60 19.72
C ILE A 517 -8.87 20.97 20.22
N ASP A 518 -9.28 21.86 19.33
CA ASP A 518 -9.84 23.17 19.69
C ASP A 518 -11.32 23.11 20.11
N GLY A 519 -11.98 21.95 19.99
CA GLY A 519 -13.40 21.78 20.30
C GLY A 519 -14.34 22.37 19.25
N VAL A 520 -13.86 22.56 18.01
CA VAL A 520 -14.62 23.08 16.87
C VAL A 520 -15.39 21.93 16.21
N GLU A 521 -16.70 22.09 16.04
CA GLU A 521 -17.51 21.09 15.30
C GLU A 521 -17.14 21.11 13.81
N ASN A 522 -16.72 19.96 13.28
CA ASN A 522 -16.39 19.79 11.88
C ASN A 522 -17.41 18.86 11.18
N PRO A 523 -18.07 19.29 10.09
CA PRO A 523 -19.15 18.53 9.43
C PRO A 523 -18.68 17.22 8.77
N TRP A 524 -17.38 17.03 8.58
CA TRP A 524 -16.79 15.84 7.95
C TRP A 524 -16.33 14.79 8.96
N ALA A 525 -16.04 15.17 10.22
CA ALA A 525 -15.42 14.30 11.22
C ALA A 525 -16.17 12.97 11.47
N ALA A 526 -17.50 12.97 11.34
CA ALA A 526 -18.32 11.78 11.53
C ALA A 526 -18.05 10.66 10.50
N LEU A 527 -17.60 11.00 9.28
CA LEU A 527 -17.24 10.00 8.25
C LEU A 527 -15.93 9.27 8.61
N TYR A 528 -14.94 10.03 9.08
CA TYR A 528 -13.60 9.53 9.33
C TYR A 528 -13.41 8.96 10.75
N SER A 529 -14.31 9.25 11.68
CA SER A 529 -14.17 8.88 13.09
C SER A 529 -13.82 7.40 13.30
N PRO A 530 -12.77 7.06 14.07
CA PRO A 530 -12.46 5.69 14.50
C PRO A 530 -13.59 5.01 15.30
N LYS A 531 -14.60 5.77 15.72
CA LYS A 531 -15.78 5.31 16.47
C LYS A 531 -16.98 5.01 15.56
N ARG A 532 -16.87 5.13 14.22
CA ARG A 532 -17.97 4.85 13.28
C ARG A 532 -18.39 3.37 13.31
N LEU A 533 -19.69 3.10 13.42
CA LEU A 533 -20.24 1.73 13.53
C LEU A 533 -21.11 1.31 12.34
N GLY A 534 -21.66 2.26 11.57
CA GLY A 534 -22.62 1.96 10.51
C GLY A 534 -22.03 1.13 9.37
N SER A 535 -20.85 1.55 8.90
CA SER A 535 -20.11 0.87 7.83
C SER A 535 -19.55 -0.49 8.25
N ILE A 536 -19.16 -0.67 9.52
CA ILE A 536 -18.66 -1.95 10.06
C ILE A 536 -19.65 -3.08 9.79
N VAL A 537 -20.95 -2.87 10.03
CA VAL A 537 -21.99 -3.89 9.78
C VAL A 537 -22.01 -4.33 8.30
N GLN A 538 -21.82 -3.39 7.38
CA GLN A 538 -21.79 -3.64 5.93
C GLN A 538 -20.44 -4.20 5.44
N SER A 539 -19.41 -4.21 6.30
CA SER A 539 -18.07 -4.73 6.02
C SER A 539 -17.71 -5.99 6.81
N LEU A 540 -18.58 -6.47 7.71
CA LEU A 540 -18.38 -7.74 8.43
C LEU A 540 -17.98 -8.91 7.51
N PRO A 541 -18.58 -9.12 6.31
CA PRO A 541 -18.19 -10.24 5.45
C PRO A 541 -16.75 -10.13 4.91
N SER A 542 -16.32 -8.94 4.49
CA SER A 542 -14.94 -8.72 4.00
C SER A 542 -13.92 -8.77 5.12
N MET A 543 -14.27 -8.27 6.32
CA MET A 543 -13.45 -8.39 7.52
C MET A 543 -13.21 -9.86 7.92
N VAL A 544 -14.26 -10.69 7.95
CA VAL A 544 -14.15 -12.12 8.27
C VAL A 544 -13.32 -12.88 7.21
N ALA A 545 -13.51 -12.55 5.92
CA ALA A 545 -12.70 -13.13 4.85
C ALA A 545 -11.21 -12.74 4.97
N ASN A 546 -10.92 -11.49 5.33
CA ASN A 546 -9.56 -11.00 5.57
C ASN A 546 -8.93 -11.71 6.78
N ASP A 547 -9.61 -11.77 7.93
CA ASP A 547 -9.11 -12.44 9.14
C ASP A 547 -8.83 -13.93 8.88
N LEU A 548 -9.70 -14.63 8.15
CA LEU A 548 -9.44 -16.01 7.74
C LEU A 548 -8.17 -16.12 6.87
N GLN A 549 -8.00 -15.24 5.88
CA GLN A 549 -6.82 -15.22 5.01
C GLN A 549 -5.53 -14.89 5.78
N VAL A 550 -5.61 -13.99 6.76
CA VAL A 550 -4.53 -13.60 7.68
C VAL A 550 -4.14 -14.79 8.56
N ASN A 551 -5.11 -15.45 9.20
CA ASN A 551 -4.89 -16.61 10.06
C ASN A 551 -4.31 -17.81 9.28
N LEU A 552 -4.69 -17.99 8.01
CA LEU A 552 -4.07 -18.98 7.12
C LEU A 552 -2.55 -18.75 6.92
N GLN A 553 -2.01 -17.55 7.14
CA GLN A 553 -0.56 -17.30 6.99
C GLN A 553 0.27 -17.83 8.16
N TYR A 554 -0.32 -18.18 9.30
CA TYR A 554 0.39 -18.92 10.35
C TYR A 554 0.85 -20.31 9.87
N LYS A 555 0.38 -20.81 8.72
CA LYS A 555 0.96 -21.97 8.02
C LYS A 555 2.49 -21.83 7.80
N ARG A 556 3.02 -20.60 7.73
CA ARG A 556 4.47 -20.35 7.62
C ARG A 556 5.29 -20.84 8.81
N LEU A 557 4.67 -21.15 9.95
CA LEU A 557 5.27 -21.93 11.03
C LEU A 557 5.79 -23.31 10.56
N LEU A 558 5.31 -23.81 9.43
CA LEU A 558 5.69 -25.09 8.82
C LEU A 558 6.32 -24.91 7.42
N GLN A 559 6.64 -23.69 7.01
CA GLN A 559 7.25 -23.39 5.70
C GLN A 559 8.64 -22.79 5.89
N SER A 560 9.51 -23.06 4.91
CA SER A 560 10.87 -22.55 4.80
C SER A 560 11.01 -21.96 3.40
N ASP A 561 11.57 -20.76 3.27
CA ASP A 561 11.87 -20.15 1.97
C ASP A 561 13.17 -20.73 1.38
N ILE A 562 14.08 -21.16 2.26
CA ILE A 562 15.35 -21.83 1.94
C ILE A 562 15.51 -23.12 2.75
N THR A 563 16.25 -24.10 2.21
CA THR A 563 16.61 -25.34 2.92
C THR A 563 18.03 -25.33 3.46
N ASP A 564 18.95 -24.66 2.75
CA ASP A 564 20.32 -24.39 3.18
C ASP A 564 20.59 -22.87 3.11
N ILE A 565 21.46 -22.37 3.98
CA ILE A 565 21.97 -21.00 3.93
C ILE A 565 22.97 -20.84 2.79
N GLU A 566 23.67 -21.91 2.39
CA GLU A 566 24.62 -21.85 1.28
C GLU A 566 23.93 -21.62 -0.07
N ASP A 567 22.68 -22.06 -0.24
CA ASP A 567 21.85 -21.80 -1.43
C ASP A 567 21.53 -20.31 -1.65
N LEU A 568 21.60 -19.47 -0.60
CA LEU A 568 21.41 -18.02 -0.74
C LEU A 568 22.54 -17.40 -1.56
N LYS A 569 22.17 -16.59 -2.56
CA LYS A 569 23.10 -15.70 -3.27
C LYS A 569 23.46 -14.49 -2.40
N PRO A 570 24.64 -13.89 -2.58
CA PRO A 570 24.95 -12.57 -2.02
C PRO A 570 23.88 -11.54 -2.40
N GLY A 571 23.46 -10.71 -1.46
CA GLY A 571 22.36 -9.74 -1.64
C GLY A 571 20.95 -10.33 -1.60
N CYS A 572 20.78 -11.58 -1.16
CA CYS A 572 19.47 -12.24 -0.99
C CYS A 572 19.25 -12.72 0.45
N GLY A 573 17.99 -12.98 0.80
CA GLY A 573 17.59 -13.51 2.09
C GLY A 573 16.48 -14.55 1.97
N GLY A 574 16.07 -15.09 3.12
CA GLY A 574 15.02 -16.11 3.21
C GLY A 574 14.79 -16.52 4.66
N VAL A 575 13.63 -17.12 4.95
CA VAL A 575 13.41 -17.79 6.24
C VAL A 575 13.84 -19.25 6.16
N LEU A 576 14.73 -19.65 7.06
CA LEU A 576 15.06 -21.04 7.36
C LEU A 576 14.20 -21.50 8.54
N ASN A 577 13.47 -22.60 8.37
CA ASN A 577 12.57 -23.16 9.37
C ASN A 577 12.85 -24.66 9.62
N PRO A 578 13.85 -24.99 10.45
CA PRO A 578 14.19 -26.38 10.76
C PRO A 578 13.19 -26.99 11.73
N ALA A 579 12.76 -28.23 11.48
CA ALA A 579 11.70 -28.91 12.24
C ALA A 579 11.93 -29.08 13.76
N LEU A 580 13.13 -28.80 14.26
CA LEU A 580 13.53 -28.93 15.67
C LEU A 580 13.98 -27.61 16.32
N SER A 581 13.90 -26.47 15.63
CA SER A 581 14.33 -25.17 16.16
C SER A 581 13.33 -24.06 15.82
N LYS A 582 13.61 -22.84 16.29
CA LYS A 582 12.79 -21.66 15.96
C LYS A 582 13.11 -21.19 14.53
N PRO A 583 12.11 -20.71 13.76
CA PRO A 583 12.34 -20.05 12.47
C PRO A 583 13.34 -18.89 12.56
N VAL A 584 14.29 -18.86 11.64
CA VAL A 584 15.37 -17.86 11.53
C VAL A 584 15.24 -17.12 10.21
N ALA A 585 15.22 -15.79 10.25
CA ALA A 585 15.34 -14.94 9.07
C ALA A 585 16.83 -14.76 8.78
N VAL A 586 17.24 -15.07 7.55
CA VAL A 586 18.64 -15.09 7.13
C VAL A 586 18.82 -14.12 5.97
N TYR A 587 19.81 -13.23 6.06
CA TYR A 587 20.26 -12.39 4.96
C TYR A 587 21.74 -12.69 4.70
N LYS A 588 22.12 -12.84 3.43
CA LYS A 588 23.51 -12.95 2.99
C LYS A 588 23.89 -11.64 2.31
N ASP A 589 24.84 -10.91 2.89
CA ASP A 589 25.27 -9.60 2.37
C ASP A 589 25.95 -9.71 1.00
N GLU A 590 26.26 -8.56 0.39
CA GLU A 590 26.91 -8.50 -0.91
C GLU A 590 28.33 -9.10 -0.92
N ASN A 591 28.96 -9.30 0.25
CA ASN A 591 30.27 -9.94 0.44
C ASN A 591 30.15 -11.45 0.75
N GLY A 592 28.93 -11.99 0.87
CA GLY A 592 28.67 -13.39 1.26
C GLY A 592 28.61 -13.65 2.77
N LYS A 593 28.73 -12.63 3.62
CA LYS A 593 28.60 -12.73 5.08
C LYS A 593 27.13 -12.97 5.43
N VAL A 594 26.89 -13.88 6.38
CA VAL A 594 25.54 -14.23 6.83
C VAL A 594 25.18 -13.46 8.09
N HIS A 595 23.96 -12.94 8.12
CA HIS A 595 23.32 -12.22 9.22
C HIS A 595 22.02 -12.91 9.58
N LYS A 596 21.76 -13.15 10.88
CA LYS A 596 20.57 -13.89 11.32
C LYS A 596 19.74 -13.10 12.32
N TYR A 597 18.43 -13.21 12.17
CA TYR A 597 17.42 -12.62 13.06
C TYR A 597 16.33 -13.67 13.35
N SER A 598 15.52 -13.44 14.38
CA SER A 598 14.30 -14.23 14.56
C SER A 598 13.33 -13.94 13.41
N ALA A 599 12.81 -14.99 12.75
CA ALA A 599 11.75 -14.80 11.76
C ALA A 599 10.37 -14.52 12.37
N PHE A 600 10.24 -14.49 13.70
CA PHE A 600 9.01 -14.11 14.38
C PHE A 600 8.86 -12.59 14.41
N CYS A 601 7.87 -12.07 13.68
CA CYS A 601 7.46 -10.69 13.76
C CYS A 601 7.16 -10.28 15.23
N PRO A 602 7.80 -9.23 15.77
CA PRO A 602 7.61 -8.80 17.15
C PRO A 602 6.16 -8.54 17.56
N HIS A 603 5.32 -8.08 16.63
CA HIS A 603 3.89 -7.77 16.83
C HIS A 603 3.09 -8.97 17.36
N LEU A 604 2.81 -9.97 16.53
CA LEU A 604 1.97 -11.13 16.87
C LEU A 604 2.58 -12.48 16.44
N LYS A 605 3.91 -12.56 16.35
CA LYS A 605 4.68 -13.81 16.11
C LYS A 605 4.31 -14.56 14.82
N GLY A 606 3.74 -13.87 13.83
CA GLY A 606 3.71 -14.34 12.45
C GLY A 606 5.12 -14.53 11.90
N VAL A 607 5.36 -15.59 11.13
CA VAL A 607 6.64 -15.85 10.49
C VAL A 607 6.76 -14.98 9.23
N VAL A 608 7.79 -14.14 9.17
CA VAL A 608 8.07 -13.26 8.01
C VAL A 608 8.40 -14.06 6.75
N CYS A 609 8.46 -13.39 5.60
CA CYS A 609 8.99 -13.89 4.33
C CYS A 609 9.95 -12.88 3.71
N TRP A 610 10.86 -13.33 2.87
CA TRP A 610 11.76 -12.44 2.14
C TRP A 610 11.05 -11.77 0.94
N ASN A 611 11.20 -10.46 0.83
CA ASN A 611 10.79 -9.64 -0.31
C ASN A 611 12.04 -9.34 -1.15
N GLU A 612 12.17 -10.03 -2.28
CA GLU A 612 13.34 -9.94 -3.15
C GLU A 612 13.47 -8.58 -3.86
N ALA A 613 12.36 -7.87 -4.09
CA ALA A 613 12.36 -6.58 -4.75
C ALA A 613 12.91 -5.47 -3.84
N GLU A 614 12.37 -5.36 -2.62
CA GLU A 614 12.74 -4.28 -1.68
C GLU A 614 13.84 -4.67 -0.68
N LYS A 615 14.33 -5.92 -0.74
CA LYS A 615 15.34 -6.47 0.18
C LYS A 615 14.90 -6.32 1.64
N SER A 616 13.67 -6.76 1.92
CA SER A 616 13.03 -6.66 3.24
C SER A 616 12.49 -8.01 3.71
N PHE A 617 12.29 -8.14 5.03
CA PHE A 617 11.47 -9.19 5.61
C PHE A 617 10.07 -8.64 5.88
N ASP A 618 9.07 -9.23 5.22
CA ASP A 618 7.68 -8.77 5.27
C ASP A 618 6.84 -9.77 6.10
N CYS A 619 5.96 -9.27 6.97
CA CYS A 619 5.07 -10.11 7.77
C CYS A 619 3.70 -10.27 7.08
N PRO A 620 3.36 -11.46 6.53
CA PRO A 620 2.13 -11.64 5.76
C PRO A 620 0.84 -11.67 6.60
N VAL A 621 0.96 -11.54 7.92
CA VAL A 621 -0.16 -11.57 8.87
C VAL A 621 -0.74 -10.17 9.10
N HIS A 622 0.10 -9.18 9.42
CA HIS A 622 -0.34 -7.82 9.78
C HIS A 622 0.47 -6.71 9.09
N GLY A 623 1.15 -7.00 7.98
CA GLY A 623 1.81 -5.98 7.16
C GLY A 623 3.08 -5.33 7.74
N SER A 624 3.58 -5.75 8.91
CA SER A 624 4.86 -5.22 9.42
C SER A 624 6.03 -5.59 8.50
N ARG A 625 6.93 -4.64 8.25
CA ARG A 625 8.11 -4.85 7.40
C ARG A 625 9.39 -4.45 8.12
N PHE A 626 10.45 -5.20 7.85
CA PHE A 626 11.77 -5.04 8.43
C PHE A 626 12.82 -4.98 7.31
N SER A 627 13.87 -4.18 7.47
CA SER A 627 14.96 -4.13 6.48
C SER A 627 15.75 -5.45 6.43
N LYS A 628 16.70 -5.58 5.50
CA LYS A 628 17.65 -6.71 5.45
C LYS A 628 18.51 -6.82 6.74
N GLU A 629 18.67 -5.71 7.46
CA GLU A 629 19.29 -5.59 8.80
C GLU A 629 18.30 -5.83 9.96
N GLY A 630 17.05 -6.21 9.66
CA GLY A 630 16.02 -6.47 10.66
C GLY A 630 15.40 -5.23 11.32
N VAL A 631 15.80 -4.01 10.94
CA VAL A 631 15.26 -2.75 11.49
C VAL A 631 13.78 -2.60 11.11
N CYS A 632 12.92 -2.22 12.05
CA CYS A 632 11.49 -2.04 11.79
C CYS A 632 11.21 -0.78 10.95
N ILE A 633 10.91 -0.98 9.66
CA ILE A 633 10.65 0.09 8.70
C ILE A 633 9.15 0.42 8.55
N ILE A 634 8.25 -0.56 8.77
CA ILE A 634 6.79 -0.38 8.77
C ILE A 634 6.14 -1.17 9.91
N GLY A 635 5.23 -0.52 10.66
CA GLY A 635 4.47 -1.10 11.78
C GLY A 635 3.38 -2.11 11.34
N PRO A 636 2.55 -2.63 12.26
CA PRO A 636 2.40 -2.30 13.68
C PRO A 636 3.47 -2.86 14.63
N ALA A 637 4.50 -3.55 14.14
CA ALA A 637 5.63 -3.92 15.00
C ALA A 637 6.31 -2.69 15.62
N LYS A 638 6.65 -2.80 16.91
CA LYS A 638 7.23 -1.71 17.73
C LYS A 638 8.75 -1.71 17.81
N ALA A 639 9.39 -2.76 17.32
CA ALA A 639 10.82 -3.02 17.44
C ALA A 639 11.28 -3.85 16.23
N GLY A 640 12.58 -3.88 15.97
CA GLY A 640 13.18 -4.71 14.92
C GLY A 640 13.05 -6.22 15.17
N LEU A 641 13.41 -7.02 14.17
CA LEU A 641 13.61 -8.46 14.34
C LEU A 641 14.79 -8.66 15.30
N ALA A 642 14.57 -9.41 16.39
CA ALA A 642 15.61 -9.69 17.37
C ALA A 642 16.79 -10.43 16.70
N PRO A 643 18.04 -9.95 16.82
CA PRO A 643 19.21 -10.66 16.32
C PRO A 643 19.32 -12.09 16.86
N ALA A 644 19.79 -13.00 16.00
CA ALA A 644 20.01 -14.42 16.32
C ALA A 644 21.49 -14.82 16.28
N ASP A 645 22.37 -13.93 15.82
CA ASP A 645 23.83 -14.00 15.97
C ASP A 645 24.46 -12.59 16.09
N GLU A 646 25.73 -12.54 16.50
CA GLU A 646 26.50 -11.28 16.63
C GLU A 646 26.66 -10.55 15.29
N ALA A 647 26.64 -11.28 14.16
CA ALA A 647 26.72 -10.71 12.83
C ALA A 647 25.44 -9.93 12.47
N GLY A 648 24.26 -10.47 12.79
CA GLY A 648 23.00 -9.75 12.67
C GLY A 648 22.90 -8.58 13.65
N LYS A 649 23.38 -8.75 14.88
CA LYS A 649 23.38 -7.69 15.90
C LYS A 649 24.19 -6.48 15.46
N ALA A 650 25.47 -6.67 15.13
CA ALA A 650 26.35 -5.57 14.71
C ALA A 650 25.86 -4.88 13.42
N GLN A 651 25.21 -5.62 12.51
CA GLN A 651 24.61 -5.05 11.31
C GLN A 651 23.38 -4.18 11.61
N GLN A 652 22.54 -4.61 12.54
CA GLN A 652 21.36 -3.88 12.98
C GLN A 652 21.73 -2.60 13.75
N GLU A 653 22.74 -2.68 14.63
CA GLU A 653 23.29 -1.52 15.35
C GLU A 653 23.86 -0.49 14.36
N ALA A 654 24.74 -0.92 13.43
CA ALA A 654 25.31 -0.04 12.41
C ALA A 654 24.27 0.63 11.49
N ALA A 655 23.15 -0.04 11.20
CA ALA A 655 22.08 0.51 10.37
C ALA A 655 21.23 1.59 11.05
N VAL A 656 21.26 1.67 12.38
CA VAL A 656 20.53 2.68 13.18
C VAL A 656 21.44 3.83 13.64
N GLU A 657 22.73 3.55 13.86
CA GLU A 657 23.72 4.55 14.27
C GLU A 657 24.21 5.48 13.15
N ALA A 658 24.19 5.01 11.88
CA ALA A 658 24.66 5.75 10.71
C ALA A 658 23.66 6.82 10.21
#